data_AF-A0A1I5VE53-F1
#
_entry.id   AF-A0A1I5VE53-F1
#
_cell.length_a   1.000
_cell.length_b   1.000
_cell.length_c   1.000
_cell.angle_alpha   90.00
_cell.angle_beta   90.00
_cell.angle_gamma   90.00
#
_symmetry.space_group_name_H-M   'P 1'
#
loop_
_entity.id
_entity.type
_entity.pdbx_description
1 polymer ?
#
loop_
_entity_poly.entity_id
_entity_poly.type
_entity_poly.pdbx_seq_one_letter_code
_entity_poly.pdbx_strand_id
1 'polypeptide(L)'
;MITLGFMVAGMTLHVQGQSGKLPEENRFTKTVLAEKFDEPMEMTFLNDGRILFIERKGGLKAYNPKTKEVSLIATIPVNTKYTNREGQVREAEEGLMGLIADPEYARNHWIYMYYADPTEKKHVLARWELKGEELIESSKKIILEVGTQREECCHTGGGMTFDKVGNLYLTVGNNTSNSNSDGYAPLDEREGQSSWDDQRGASNTNDLRGKILRIKPNADGTYAIPKGNLFPEGTPKTRPEIYTMGHRNPWRPTIDSKTGYLYWGEVGPDASDDSDRGPRGYDEFNQAKGPGYFGWPYFIGDNKAYPHYDFAAKKTGEKNNPERPVNHSPNNTGLTELPPAQKAMIWYPYGTSEEFPLLGSSGRSATGGPVFRKADFANAKRAFPDYYEGKWLAVDFMRGWIIAVTMDEKGDYKSMERFLPNENFSSAIDMDFSPEGDLYVLEYGSAWFKGNDNARLVKIEYNAGNRKPIVEAKADKTAGAIPFKVRFSSEGTKDYDEDPLKYEWKITSKTGYLKTSNEANPVINFDKAGTYKVSLTVTDSKGAKNSKNLEIKAGNEAPVIAFEVTKGNKSFFFPNQTIDYKVKVSDKEDGSLENGKISAGQVAVNIDYMPDTFDPIEIASNYRGTDASARFNTGFKLIGLNDCKSCHIIDRRSVGPSYREIAQKYRNDESALEKLSKKVIAGGGGVWGDHAMSAHPQLSPNDANLMVKYILNLGEKPLQAKSLPVSGSHVTKIPDGENGKGSYVLRAAYTDRGTKSLSPLFSETIVQLRNPDVDPAKADKKKGTQLLITPTKSFSLIGNESYIGFDKLDLSGISQLDFLVQAMARVGASGGIIEARIDSPEGKLIGQSAMVEVKNPSFPASLPAADTKKTDAPKPKPAQAPAFDFNAMIRRMSQQISLKIEPTEGIHDLYFVFKNPKAETNQILMQVVNIQFKN
;
A
#
# COMPACT_ATOMS: atom_id res chain seq x y z
N MET A 1 -75.79 -5.68 -2.82
CA MET A 1 -75.02 -4.48 -2.43
C MET A 1 -73.91 -4.95 -1.50
N ILE A 2 -72.81 -5.49 -2.04
CA ILE A 2 -71.51 -4.83 -2.25
C ILE A 2 -71.07 -4.01 -1.04
N THR A 3 -70.14 -4.57 -0.26
CA THR A 3 -69.18 -3.78 0.52
C THR A 3 -67.84 -4.51 0.49
N LEU A 4 -66.86 -3.84 -0.13
CA LEU A 4 -65.49 -4.29 -0.37
C LEU A 4 -64.71 -4.41 0.94
N GLY A 5 -64.01 -5.53 1.14
CA GLY A 5 -62.87 -5.64 2.05
C GLY A 5 -61.59 -5.81 1.23
N PHE A 6 -60.77 -4.76 1.16
CA PHE A 6 -59.42 -4.82 0.58
C PHE A 6 -58.48 -5.55 1.56
N MET A 7 -58.08 -6.79 1.24
CA MET A 7 -56.89 -7.42 1.80
C MET A 7 -55.66 -6.91 1.04
N VAL A 8 -54.84 -6.10 1.70
CA VAL A 8 -53.47 -5.80 1.23
C VAL A 8 -52.56 -6.88 1.82
N ALA A 9 -52.19 -7.85 0.99
CA ALA A 9 -51.14 -8.81 1.32
C ALA A 9 -49.77 -8.12 1.15
N GLY A 10 -49.19 -7.65 2.26
CA GLY A 10 -47.79 -7.26 2.30
C GLY A 10 -46.92 -8.52 2.32
N MET A 11 -46.39 -8.92 1.16
CA MET A 11 -45.28 -9.87 1.08
C MET A 11 -44.01 -9.20 1.61
N THR A 12 -43.67 -9.44 2.87
CA THR A 12 -42.30 -9.25 3.36
C THR A 12 -41.44 -10.40 2.87
N LEU A 13 -40.68 -10.15 1.80
CA LEU A 13 -39.55 -10.99 1.40
C LEU A 13 -38.53 -11.02 2.54
N HIS A 14 -38.58 -12.07 3.35
CA HIS A 14 -37.47 -12.43 4.23
C HIS A 14 -36.32 -12.93 3.35
N VAL A 15 -35.34 -12.07 3.10
CA VAL A 15 -34.03 -12.52 2.65
C VAL A 15 -33.39 -13.24 3.83
N GLN A 16 -33.53 -14.56 3.88
CA GLN A 16 -32.71 -15.42 4.74
C GLN A 16 -31.25 -15.28 4.29
N GLY A 17 -30.54 -14.33 4.88
CA GLY A 17 -29.08 -14.34 4.87
C GLY A 17 -28.60 -15.61 5.57
N GLN A 18 -27.63 -16.30 4.99
CA GLN A 18 -26.95 -17.44 5.59
C GLN A 18 -26.27 -17.00 6.90
N SER A 19 -26.98 -17.05 8.03
CA SER A 19 -26.41 -16.78 9.35
C SER A 19 -25.36 -17.86 9.66
N GLY A 20 -24.09 -17.47 9.75
CA GLY A 20 -22.99 -18.33 10.23
C GLY A 20 -21.93 -18.73 9.20
N LYS A 21 -22.07 -18.39 7.90
CA LYS A 21 -21.00 -18.65 6.91
C LYS A 21 -20.12 -17.42 6.75
N LEU A 22 -18.79 -17.61 6.76
CA LEU A 22 -17.81 -16.57 6.42
C LEU A 22 -18.16 -15.98 5.04
N PRO A 23 -18.41 -14.66 4.92
CA PRO A 23 -18.72 -14.06 3.64
C PRO A 23 -17.53 -14.12 2.68
N GLU A 24 -17.81 -14.33 1.40
CA GLU A 24 -16.79 -14.30 0.35
C GLU A 24 -16.13 -12.92 0.26
N GLU A 25 -14.81 -12.86 0.10
CA GLU A 25 -14.07 -11.60 0.04
C GLU A 25 -14.56 -10.67 -1.08
N ASN A 26 -14.96 -11.24 -2.22
CA ASN A 26 -15.51 -10.51 -3.36
C ASN A 26 -16.89 -9.85 -3.10
N ARG A 27 -17.47 -10.03 -1.91
CA ARG A 27 -18.64 -9.25 -1.45
C ARG A 27 -18.25 -7.91 -0.85
N PHE A 28 -16.97 -7.73 -0.52
CA PHE A 28 -16.46 -6.45 -0.03
C PHE A 28 -15.85 -5.65 -1.19
N THR A 29 -16.18 -4.37 -1.26
CA THR A 29 -15.56 -3.44 -2.21
C THR A 29 -14.69 -2.46 -1.45
N LYS A 30 -13.38 -2.57 -1.64
CA LYS A 30 -12.40 -1.59 -1.18
C LYS A 30 -12.31 -0.43 -2.17
N THR A 31 -12.57 0.78 -1.70
CA THR A 31 -12.49 2.00 -2.50
C THR A 31 -11.54 2.98 -1.81
N VAL A 32 -10.51 3.43 -2.53
CA VAL A 32 -9.68 4.57 -2.10
C VAL A 32 -10.47 5.86 -2.36
N LEU A 33 -10.75 6.60 -1.29
CA LEU A 33 -11.52 7.84 -1.35
C LEU A 33 -10.63 9.07 -1.55
N ALA A 34 -9.45 9.05 -0.92
CA ALA A 34 -8.42 10.06 -1.02
C ALA A 34 -7.07 9.46 -0.61
N GLU A 35 -5.97 10.06 -1.06
CA GLU A 35 -4.62 9.58 -0.84
C GLU A 35 -3.59 10.71 -0.80
N LYS A 36 -2.31 10.38 -0.58
CA LYS A 36 -1.17 11.31 -0.47
C LYS A 36 -1.16 12.16 0.81
N PHE A 37 -1.58 11.57 1.92
CA PHE A 37 -1.57 12.26 3.22
C PHE A 37 -0.17 12.36 3.84
N ASP A 38 0.01 13.38 4.68
CA ASP A 38 1.23 13.63 5.46
C ASP A 38 1.05 13.13 6.90
N GLU A 39 1.34 11.85 7.13
CA GLU A 39 1.28 11.21 8.45
C GLU A 39 -0.12 11.30 9.10
N PRO A 40 -1.17 10.72 8.47
CA PRO A 40 -2.51 10.72 9.05
C PRO A 40 -2.52 9.91 10.36
N MET A 41 -3.31 10.32 11.34
CA MET A 41 -3.31 9.73 12.69
C MET A 41 -4.65 9.11 13.06
N GLU A 42 -5.72 9.91 13.15
CA GLU A 42 -7.04 9.46 13.63
C GLU A 42 -8.14 10.15 12.81
N MET A 43 -9.29 9.49 12.66
CA MET A 43 -10.46 10.00 11.94
C MET A 43 -11.73 9.93 12.79
N THR A 44 -12.71 10.75 12.43
CA THR A 44 -14.05 10.72 13.04
C THR A 44 -15.13 11.12 12.03
N PHE A 45 -16.36 10.64 12.23
CA PHE A 45 -17.48 10.90 11.34
C PHE A 45 -18.36 12.03 11.86
N LEU A 46 -18.82 12.89 10.95
CA LEU A 46 -19.80 13.93 11.26
C LEU A 46 -21.19 13.53 10.78
N ASN A 47 -22.23 14.05 11.44
CA ASN A 47 -23.63 13.76 11.13
C ASN A 47 -24.06 14.19 9.71
N ASP A 48 -23.29 15.07 9.04
CA ASP A 48 -23.53 15.49 7.66
C ASP A 48 -22.85 14.59 6.60
N GLY A 49 -22.18 13.52 7.06
CA GLY A 49 -21.47 12.52 6.25
C GLY A 49 -20.00 12.87 5.98
N ARG A 50 -19.51 14.05 6.38
CA ARG A 50 -18.09 14.37 6.25
C ARG A 50 -17.26 13.51 7.21
N ILE A 51 -16.02 13.27 6.80
CA ILE A 51 -15.03 12.52 7.58
C ILE A 51 -13.93 13.50 7.93
N LEU A 52 -13.75 13.78 9.21
CA LEU A 52 -12.60 14.53 9.68
C LEU A 52 -11.45 13.56 9.92
N PHE A 53 -10.24 14.02 9.64
CA PHE A 53 -9.04 13.31 10.03
C PHE A 53 -7.91 14.28 10.32
N ILE A 54 -6.96 13.85 11.13
CA ILE A 54 -5.79 14.64 11.51
C ILE A 54 -4.50 14.08 10.95
N GLU A 55 -3.54 14.97 10.74
CA GLU A 55 -2.16 14.68 10.38
C GLU A 55 -1.24 15.07 11.54
N ARG A 56 -0.22 14.24 11.84
CA ARG A 56 0.64 14.40 13.02
C ARG A 56 1.27 15.78 13.11
N LYS A 57 1.59 16.41 11.97
CA LYS A 57 2.19 17.75 11.91
C LYS A 57 1.20 18.90 12.15
N GLY A 58 -0.04 18.61 12.56
CA GLY A 58 -1.02 19.60 12.99
C GLY A 58 -2.18 19.83 12.02
N GLY A 59 -2.22 19.17 10.87
CA GLY A 59 -3.29 19.36 9.89
C GLY A 59 -4.61 18.74 10.36
N LEU A 60 -5.67 19.54 10.49
CA LEU A 60 -7.05 19.06 10.59
C LEU A 60 -7.69 19.14 9.21
N LYS A 61 -8.11 18.00 8.67
CA LYS A 61 -8.67 17.88 7.31
C LYS A 61 -10.07 17.30 7.33
N ALA A 62 -10.83 17.58 6.28
CA ALA A 62 -12.15 17.02 6.05
C ALA A 62 -12.26 16.43 4.65
N TYR A 63 -12.72 15.19 4.55
CA TYR A 63 -13.17 14.60 3.29
C TYR A 63 -14.69 14.77 3.16
N ASN A 64 -15.12 15.31 2.01
CA ASN A 64 -16.53 15.47 1.69
C ASN A 64 -16.97 14.39 0.69
N PRO A 65 -17.83 13.42 1.06
CA PRO A 65 -18.22 12.35 0.15
C PRO A 65 -19.08 12.81 -1.03
N LYS A 66 -19.68 14.02 -0.97
CA LYS A 66 -20.49 14.56 -2.06
C LYS A 66 -19.62 15.15 -3.17
N THR A 67 -18.61 15.94 -2.81
CA THR A 67 -17.68 16.55 -3.78
C THR A 67 -16.49 15.65 -4.09
N LYS A 68 -16.19 14.68 -3.21
CA LYS A 68 -15.01 13.81 -3.21
C LYS A 68 -13.69 14.58 -3.01
N GLU A 69 -13.77 15.73 -2.37
CA GLU A 69 -12.61 16.59 -2.12
C GLU A 69 -12.14 16.47 -0.67
N VAL A 70 -10.84 16.71 -0.47
CA VAL A 70 -10.23 16.87 0.85
C VAL A 70 -9.86 18.34 1.03
N SER A 71 -10.36 18.94 2.11
CA SER A 71 -10.07 20.33 2.48
C SER A 71 -9.22 20.36 3.76
N LEU A 72 -8.23 21.26 3.81
CA LEU A 72 -7.57 21.64 5.06
C LEU A 72 -8.47 22.61 5.81
N ILE A 73 -8.92 22.23 7.00
CA ILE A 73 -9.80 23.04 7.86
C ILE A 73 -8.96 23.99 8.71
N ALA A 74 -7.92 23.47 9.36
CA ALA A 74 -7.04 24.25 10.23
C ALA A 74 -5.67 23.57 10.37
N THR A 75 -4.68 24.36 10.79
CA THR A 75 -3.38 23.85 11.24
C THR A 75 -3.21 24.17 12.71
N ILE A 76 -3.15 23.14 13.54
CA ILE A 76 -2.92 23.24 14.98
C ILE A 76 -1.41 23.31 15.22
N PRO A 77 -0.88 24.33 15.91
CA PRO A 77 0.52 24.38 16.29
C PRO A 77 0.86 23.22 17.22
N VAL A 78 1.87 22.42 16.86
CA VAL A 78 2.31 21.26 17.63
C VAL A 78 3.83 21.15 17.68
N ASN A 79 4.35 20.50 18.71
CA ASN A 79 5.74 20.08 18.73
C ASN A 79 5.92 18.76 17.99
N THR A 80 6.99 18.63 17.20
CA THR A 80 7.37 17.38 16.51
C THR A 80 8.83 17.02 16.73
N LYS A 81 9.49 17.58 17.75
CA LYS A 81 10.94 17.45 17.98
C LYS A 81 11.26 17.04 19.42
N TYR A 82 12.25 16.18 19.58
CA TYR A 82 12.93 15.97 20.86
C TYR A 82 14.28 16.67 20.84
N THR A 83 14.67 17.22 21.99
CA THR A 83 15.99 17.82 22.20
C THR A 83 16.60 17.22 23.46
N ASN A 84 17.59 16.34 23.30
CA ASN A 84 18.25 15.71 24.44
C ASN A 84 19.14 16.68 25.22
N ARG A 85 19.72 16.20 26.33
CA ARG A 85 20.55 17.02 27.24
C ARG A 85 21.81 17.59 26.56
N GLU A 86 22.30 16.92 25.53
CA GLU A 86 23.43 17.35 24.71
C GLU A 86 23.02 18.37 23.62
N GLY A 87 21.74 18.71 23.53
CA GLY A 87 21.20 19.65 22.56
C GLY A 87 20.98 19.06 21.16
N GLN A 88 21.01 17.73 21.01
CA GLN A 88 20.74 17.05 19.75
C GLN A 88 19.24 17.00 19.48
N VAL A 89 18.84 17.45 18.29
CA VAL A 89 17.45 17.51 17.86
C VAL A 89 17.13 16.34 16.93
N ARG A 90 16.00 15.67 17.18
CA ARG A 90 15.47 14.59 16.32
C ARG A 90 13.96 14.68 16.18
N GLU A 91 13.41 13.99 15.18
CA GLU A 91 11.95 13.86 15.06
C GLU A 91 11.37 13.17 16.29
N ALA A 92 10.23 13.68 16.75
CA ALA A 92 9.43 13.09 17.80
C ALA A 92 8.21 12.38 17.23
N GLU A 93 7.76 11.32 17.92
CA GLU A 93 6.50 10.62 17.63
C GLU A 93 5.26 11.46 17.98
N GLU A 94 5.44 12.50 18.80
CA GLU A 94 4.36 13.39 19.20
C GLU A 94 3.99 14.42 18.12
N GLY A 95 2.86 15.08 18.30
CA GLY A 95 2.25 15.99 17.33
C GLY A 95 0.76 16.16 17.62
N LEU A 96 -0.08 16.24 16.59
CA LEU A 96 -1.53 16.12 16.70
C LEU A 96 -1.90 14.63 16.58
N MET A 97 -2.39 14.05 17.68
CA MET A 97 -2.42 12.59 17.86
C MET A 97 -3.82 12.02 17.96
N GLY A 98 -4.73 12.80 18.55
CA GLY A 98 -6.10 12.40 18.79
C GLY A 98 -7.13 13.34 18.17
N LEU A 99 -8.23 12.77 17.64
CA LEU A 99 -9.40 13.47 17.12
C LEU A 99 -10.68 12.68 17.41
N ILE A 100 -11.69 13.31 18.00
CA ILE A 100 -13.03 12.72 18.08
C ILE A 100 -14.12 13.80 18.06
N ALA A 101 -15.22 13.54 17.35
CA ALA A 101 -16.42 14.37 17.41
C ALA A 101 -17.23 14.03 18.67
N ASP A 102 -17.82 15.04 19.31
CA ASP A 102 -18.74 14.81 20.42
C ASP A 102 -19.97 14.00 19.96
N PRO A 103 -20.52 13.06 20.76
CA PRO A 103 -21.72 12.32 20.39
C PRO A 103 -22.92 13.22 20.06
N GLU A 104 -22.96 14.44 20.62
CA GLU A 104 -23.98 15.46 20.38
C GLU A 104 -23.52 16.54 19.39
N TYR A 105 -22.55 16.23 18.51
CA TYR A 105 -21.97 17.14 17.51
C TYR A 105 -23.03 17.89 16.69
N ALA A 106 -24.13 17.22 16.32
CA ALA A 106 -25.23 17.85 15.58
C ALA A 106 -25.85 19.06 16.31
N ARG A 107 -25.72 19.13 17.63
CA ARG A 107 -26.23 20.22 18.47
C ARG A 107 -25.13 21.19 18.91
N ASN A 108 -24.00 20.68 19.38
CA ASN A 108 -22.96 21.50 20.02
C ASN A 108 -21.80 21.86 19.08
N HIS A 109 -21.66 21.16 17.95
CA HIS A 109 -20.56 21.29 17.00
C HIS A 109 -19.18 21.04 17.62
N TRP A 110 -19.09 20.27 18.72
CA TRP A 110 -17.85 20.07 19.44
C TRP A 110 -16.99 18.97 18.84
N ILE A 111 -15.71 19.27 18.66
CA ILE A 111 -14.66 18.29 18.39
C ILE A 111 -13.59 18.40 19.46
N TYR A 112 -12.99 17.27 19.81
CA TYR A 112 -11.89 17.15 20.76
C TYR A 112 -10.63 16.75 20.02
N MET A 113 -9.51 17.39 20.37
CA MET A 113 -8.20 17.05 19.85
C MET A 113 -7.19 16.90 20.98
N TYR A 114 -6.31 15.89 20.86
CA TYR A 114 -5.20 15.65 21.76
C TYR A 114 -3.88 15.90 21.02
N TYR A 115 -3.07 16.85 21.51
CA TYR A 115 -1.88 17.31 20.79
C TYR A 115 -0.71 17.66 21.72
N ALA A 116 0.50 17.61 21.19
CA ALA A 116 1.70 18.06 21.89
C ALA A 116 1.84 19.58 21.80
N ASP A 117 1.88 20.25 22.96
CA ASP A 117 1.99 21.70 23.02
C ASP A 117 3.24 22.19 22.25
N PRO A 118 3.17 23.23 21.42
CA PRO A 118 4.31 23.64 20.60
C PRO A 118 5.56 24.04 21.40
N THR A 119 5.40 24.40 22.69
CA THR A 119 6.49 24.98 23.50
C THR A 119 6.65 24.34 24.87
N GLU A 120 5.55 24.05 25.56
CA GLU A 120 5.57 23.49 26.90
C GLU A 120 5.69 21.97 26.85
N LYS A 121 6.38 21.37 27.83
CA LYS A 121 6.60 19.91 27.90
C LYS A 121 5.35 19.20 28.41
N LYS A 122 4.28 19.26 27.62
CA LYS A 122 2.98 18.64 27.92
C LYS A 122 2.22 18.27 26.65
N HIS A 123 1.28 17.35 26.81
CA HIS A 123 0.20 17.10 25.85
C HIS A 123 -1.09 17.69 26.38
N VAL A 124 -1.95 18.15 25.47
CA VAL A 124 -3.15 18.91 25.76
C VAL A 124 -4.34 18.26 25.09
N LEU A 125 -5.34 17.87 25.89
CA LEU A 125 -6.69 17.59 25.42
C LEU A 125 -7.47 18.90 25.42
N ALA A 126 -7.96 19.32 24.25
CA ALA A 126 -8.77 20.52 24.13
C ALA A 126 -9.98 20.30 23.20
N ARG A 127 -10.98 21.15 23.36
CA ARG A 127 -12.24 21.13 22.60
C ARG A 127 -12.43 22.44 21.83
N TRP A 128 -12.94 22.34 20.62
CA TRP A 128 -13.35 23.48 19.78
C TRP A 128 -14.77 23.25 19.24
N GLU A 129 -15.40 24.33 18.80
CA GLU A 129 -16.55 24.31 17.89
C GLU A 129 -16.08 24.29 16.43
N LEU A 130 -16.58 23.34 15.64
CA LEU A 130 -16.41 23.27 14.19
C LEU A 130 -17.75 23.57 13.50
N LYS A 131 -17.87 24.75 12.90
CA LYS A 131 -19.11 25.18 12.22
C LYS A 131 -18.89 25.18 10.72
N GLY A 132 -19.56 24.27 10.02
CA GLY A 132 -19.27 24.05 8.60
C GLY A 132 -17.84 23.58 8.41
N GLU A 133 -17.04 24.33 7.64
CA GLU A 133 -15.61 24.09 7.41
C GLU A 133 -14.70 25.07 8.18
N GLU A 134 -15.23 25.73 9.22
CA GLU A 134 -14.48 26.69 10.03
C GLU A 134 -14.29 26.19 11.47
N LEU A 135 -13.03 26.08 11.90
CA LEU A 135 -12.67 25.84 13.30
C LEU A 135 -12.67 27.16 14.06
N ILE A 136 -13.58 27.34 15.01
CA ILE A 136 -13.76 28.60 15.73
C ILE A 136 -12.70 28.71 16.83
N GLU A 137 -11.59 29.39 16.58
CA GLU A 137 -10.46 29.44 17.53
C GLU A 137 -10.83 30.02 18.90
N SER A 138 -11.71 31.03 18.96
CA SER A 138 -12.17 31.62 20.22
C SER A 138 -13.00 30.68 21.09
N SER A 139 -13.48 29.56 20.54
CA SER A 139 -14.24 28.54 21.27
C SER A 139 -13.36 27.54 22.02
N LYS A 140 -12.04 27.56 21.80
CA LYS A 140 -11.08 26.63 22.40
C LYS A 140 -11.25 26.55 23.91
N LYS A 141 -11.37 25.33 24.43
CA LYS A 141 -11.32 25.02 25.87
C LYS A 141 -10.29 23.92 26.12
N ILE A 142 -9.33 24.18 26.99
CA ILE A 142 -8.42 23.16 27.50
C ILE A 142 -9.19 22.33 28.52
N ILE A 143 -9.21 21.00 28.33
CA ILE A 143 -9.93 20.05 29.19
C ILE A 143 -8.95 19.40 30.17
N LEU A 144 -7.83 18.91 29.67
CA LEU A 144 -6.85 18.15 30.46
C LEU A 144 -5.44 18.37 29.90
N GLU A 145 -4.45 18.41 30.79
CA GLU A 145 -3.04 18.50 30.44
C GLU A 145 -2.26 17.35 31.08
N VAL A 146 -1.37 16.73 30.30
CA VAL A 146 -0.50 15.64 30.73
C VAL A 146 0.94 16.10 30.59
N GLY A 147 1.67 16.18 31.69
CA GLY A 147 3.10 16.54 31.66
C GLY A 147 3.93 15.46 30.97
N THR A 148 4.90 15.88 30.15
CA THR A 148 5.79 14.97 29.41
C THR A 148 7.25 15.39 29.53
N GLN A 149 8.16 14.47 29.26
CA GLN A 149 9.56 14.78 28.94
C GLN A 149 9.72 14.85 27.41
N ARG A 150 10.68 15.69 26.96
CA ARG A 150 11.02 15.91 25.55
C ARG A 150 12.52 15.75 25.26
N GLU A 151 13.22 15.12 26.19
CA GLU A 151 14.65 14.85 26.04
C GLU A 151 14.86 13.58 25.25
N GLU A 152 14.08 12.55 25.58
CA GLU A 152 14.14 11.25 24.97
C GLU A 152 12.80 10.87 24.31
N CYS A 153 12.86 9.91 23.39
CA CYS A 153 11.68 9.25 22.86
C CYS A 153 11.13 8.30 23.97
N CYS A 154 9.91 7.77 24.00
CA CYS A 154 8.89 7.62 22.96
C CYS A 154 7.47 7.51 23.56
N HIS A 155 6.48 7.21 22.71
CA HIS A 155 5.12 6.77 23.03
C HIS A 155 4.18 7.85 23.55
N THR A 156 3.23 8.22 22.70
CA THR A 156 2.28 9.31 22.97
C THR A 156 0.86 8.82 23.25
N GLY A 157 0.45 7.67 22.69
CA GLY A 157 -0.96 7.29 22.65
C GLY A 157 -1.80 8.31 21.88
N GLY A 158 -2.92 8.73 22.45
CA GLY A 158 -3.79 9.77 21.91
C GLY A 158 -5.06 9.27 21.25
N GLY A 159 -5.35 7.97 21.32
CA GLY A 159 -6.61 7.41 20.81
C GLY A 159 -7.79 7.77 21.72
N MET A 160 -8.96 8.01 21.12
CA MET A 160 -10.15 8.42 21.86
C MET A 160 -11.42 7.66 21.47
N THR A 161 -12.31 7.47 22.44
CA THR A 161 -13.66 6.94 22.20
C THR A 161 -14.64 7.44 23.25
N PHE A 162 -15.93 7.54 22.90
CA PHE A 162 -16.99 7.87 23.85
C PHE A 162 -17.84 6.66 24.18
N ASP A 163 -18.24 6.51 25.44
CA ASP A 163 -19.32 5.60 25.79
C ASP A 163 -20.71 6.20 25.51
N LYS A 164 -21.76 5.37 25.58
CA LYS A 164 -23.15 5.78 25.30
C LYS A 164 -23.71 6.84 26.24
N VAL A 165 -23.09 7.06 27.40
CA VAL A 165 -23.48 8.12 28.35
C VAL A 165 -22.57 9.34 28.22
N GLY A 166 -21.66 9.35 27.24
CA GLY A 166 -20.78 10.43 26.85
C GLY A 166 -19.59 10.65 27.78
N ASN A 167 -19.06 9.61 28.43
CA ASN A 167 -17.73 9.67 29.02
C ASN A 167 -16.68 9.49 27.93
N LEU A 168 -15.66 10.34 27.94
CA LEU A 168 -14.52 10.29 27.03
C LEU A 168 -13.45 9.37 27.63
N TYR A 169 -13.02 8.40 26.83
CA TYR A 169 -11.85 7.59 27.08
C TYR A 169 -10.69 8.12 26.25
N LEU A 170 -9.52 8.29 26.87
CA LEU A 170 -8.30 8.80 26.22
C LEU A 170 -7.13 7.89 26.56
N THR A 171 -6.44 7.38 25.55
CA THR A 171 -5.19 6.65 25.75
C THR A 171 -4.02 7.62 25.88
N VAL A 172 -3.14 7.37 26.85
CA VAL A 172 -1.96 8.20 27.12
C VAL A 172 -0.74 7.29 27.21
N GLY A 173 0.23 7.52 26.33
CA GLY A 173 1.50 6.79 26.32
C GLY A 173 2.32 7.00 27.58
N ASN A 174 3.25 6.08 27.85
CA ASN A 174 4.10 6.12 29.04
C ASN A 174 5.13 7.26 29.04
N ASN A 175 5.48 7.78 27.86
CA ASN A 175 6.49 8.81 27.66
C ASN A 175 7.89 8.42 28.23
N THR A 176 8.32 7.18 27.99
CA THR A 176 9.60 6.59 28.45
C THR A 176 10.42 6.02 27.29
N SER A 177 11.74 6.17 27.36
CA SER A 177 12.68 5.67 26.37
C SER A 177 13.02 4.20 26.56
N ASN A 178 13.15 3.49 25.44
CA ASN A 178 13.62 2.11 25.38
C ASN A 178 15.13 1.98 25.10
N SER A 179 15.84 3.09 24.83
CA SER A 179 17.20 3.03 24.23
C SER A 179 18.31 2.44 25.11
N ASN A 180 18.13 2.35 26.44
CA ASN A 180 19.13 1.82 27.37
C ASN A 180 18.73 0.48 28.03
N SER A 181 17.65 -0.14 27.55
CA SER A 181 17.00 -1.30 28.18
C SER A 181 17.35 -2.64 27.52
N ASP A 182 18.20 -2.63 26.49
CA ASP A 182 18.50 -3.78 25.63
C ASP A 182 17.24 -4.41 25.00
N GLY A 183 16.18 -3.61 24.85
CA GLY A 183 14.88 -4.04 24.35
C GLY A 183 13.93 -4.64 25.40
N TYR A 184 14.32 -4.73 26.66
CA TYR A 184 13.46 -5.20 27.76
C TYR A 184 12.71 -4.03 28.42
N ALA A 185 12.06 -4.25 29.57
CA ALA A 185 11.40 -3.19 30.32
C ALA A 185 12.42 -2.09 30.78
N PRO A 186 12.14 -0.79 30.54
CA PRO A 186 12.98 0.29 31.02
C PRO A 186 12.69 0.58 32.51
N LEU A 187 13.57 0.09 33.40
CA LEU A 187 13.42 0.16 34.86
C LEU A 187 14.63 0.86 35.52
N ASP A 188 15.22 1.86 34.87
CA ASP A 188 16.51 2.44 35.30
C ASP A 188 16.37 3.41 36.49
N GLU A 189 16.65 2.90 37.69
CA GLU A 189 16.53 3.65 38.95
C GLU A 189 17.73 4.55 39.27
N ARG A 190 18.74 4.62 38.39
CA ARG A 190 19.93 5.45 38.63
C ARG A 190 19.56 6.94 38.63
N GLU A 191 20.26 7.70 39.47
CA GLU A 191 20.05 9.14 39.59
C GLU A 191 20.20 9.85 38.22
N GLY A 192 19.25 10.72 37.89
CA GLY A 192 19.23 11.47 36.63
C GLY A 192 18.78 10.65 35.41
N GLN A 193 18.43 9.37 35.53
CA GLN A 193 17.98 8.51 34.42
C GLN A 193 16.47 8.37 34.30
N SER A 194 15.69 9.30 34.86
CA SER A 194 14.22 9.20 34.91
C SER A 194 13.56 9.02 33.53
N SER A 195 14.14 9.50 32.42
CA SER A 195 13.64 9.24 31.05
C SER A 195 13.61 7.76 30.64
N TRP A 196 14.27 6.88 31.39
CA TRP A 196 14.34 5.43 31.19
C TRP A 196 13.77 4.63 32.39
N ASP A 197 13.03 5.30 33.29
CA ASP A 197 12.39 4.68 34.46
C ASP A 197 10.87 4.64 34.28
N ASP A 198 10.35 3.62 33.61
CA ASP A 198 8.94 3.59 33.20
C ASP A 198 7.95 3.45 34.35
N GLN A 199 8.46 2.95 35.47
CA GLN A 199 7.78 2.79 36.74
C GLN A 199 7.22 4.13 37.26
N ARG A 200 7.89 5.25 36.92
CA ARG A 200 7.48 6.62 37.32
C ARG A 200 6.15 7.07 36.71
N GLY A 201 5.76 6.45 35.58
CA GLY A 201 4.59 6.80 34.79
C GLY A 201 3.58 5.66 34.80
N ALA A 202 3.80 4.63 33.99
CA ALA A 202 2.84 3.56 33.72
C ALA A 202 2.27 2.90 34.99
N SER A 203 3.15 2.57 35.95
CA SER A 203 2.81 1.97 37.25
C SER A 203 2.64 2.98 38.39
N ASN A 204 2.71 4.28 38.13
CA ASN A 204 2.47 5.31 39.15
C ASN A 204 0.97 5.66 39.18
N THR A 205 0.34 5.46 40.34
CA THR A 205 -1.08 5.73 40.55
C THR A 205 -1.40 7.23 40.59
N ASN A 206 -0.38 8.08 40.77
CA ASN A 206 -0.49 9.53 40.84
C ASN A 206 0.01 10.26 39.57
N ASP A 207 0.10 9.55 38.45
CA ASP A 207 0.55 10.07 37.15
C ASP A 207 -0.44 9.69 36.04
N LEU A 208 -0.58 10.53 35.01
CA LEU A 208 -1.52 10.31 33.91
C LEU A 208 -0.90 9.57 32.71
N ARG A 209 0.43 9.37 32.68
CA ARG A 209 1.14 8.66 31.61
C ARG A 209 1.02 7.15 31.74
N GLY A 210 0.94 6.44 30.62
CA GLY A 210 0.76 5.00 30.57
C GLY A 210 -0.59 4.56 31.14
N LYS A 211 -1.65 5.26 30.74
CA LYS A 211 -3.03 5.13 31.26
C LYS A 211 -4.04 5.09 30.11
N ILE A 212 -5.21 4.52 30.38
CA ILE A 212 -6.44 4.93 29.70
C ILE A 212 -7.27 5.70 30.71
N LEU A 213 -7.50 6.97 30.42
CA LEU A 213 -8.24 7.90 31.27
C LEU A 213 -9.72 7.86 30.90
N ARG A 214 -10.61 8.05 31.87
CA ARG A 214 -12.06 8.18 31.65
C ARG A 214 -12.58 9.40 32.38
N ILE A 215 -13.05 10.39 31.64
CA ILE A 215 -13.59 11.65 32.16
C ILE A 215 -14.94 11.97 31.52
N LYS A 216 -15.71 12.87 32.15
CA LYS A 216 -16.94 13.44 31.56
C LYS A 216 -16.72 14.92 31.26
N PRO A 217 -16.40 15.32 30.02
CA PRO A 217 -16.19 16.72 29.67
C PRO A 217 -17.45 17.57 29.91
N ASN A 218 -17.27 18.77 30.46
CA ASN A 218 -18.33 19.76 30.68
C ASN A 218 -18.29 20.88 29.62
N ALA A 219 -19.39 21.63 29.53
CA ALA A 219 -19.53 22.70 28.54
C ALA A 219 -18.54 23.87 28.74
N ASP A 220 -18.18 24.16 29.98
CA ASP A 220 -17.28 25.25 30.36
C ASP A 220 -15.79 24.95 30.14
N GLY A 221 -15.45 23.70 29.80
CA GLY A 221 -14.08 23.23 29.64
C GLY A 221 -13.55 22.44 30.84
N THR A 222 -14.30 22.38 31.95
CA THR A 222 -13.98 21.47 33.05
C THR A 222 -14.39 20.04 32.70
N TYR A 223 -14.16 19.09 33.61
CA TYR A 223 -14.68 17.73 33.49
C TYR A 223 -15.09 17.21 34.87
N ALA A 224 -16.00 16.23 34.88
CA ALA A 224 -16.34 15.45 36.06
C ALA A 224 -15.65 14.08 36.02
N ILE A 225 -15.46 13.47 37.19
CA ILE A 225 -14.96 12.11 37.35
C ILE A 225 -16.13 11.13 37.32
N PRO A 226 -16.20 10.22 36.33
CA PRO A 226 -17.21 9.17 36.32
C PRO A 226 -17.02 8.18 37.47
N LYS A 227 -18.12 7.69 38.04
CA LYS A 227 -18.07 6.58 39.02
C LYS A 227 -17.51 5.32 38.35
N GLY A 228 -16.76 4.53 39.12
CA GLY A 228 -16.20 3.26 38.66
C GLY A 228 -14.87 3.38 37.92
N ASN A 229 -14.17 4.52 38.02
CA ASN A 229 -12.75 4.58 37.73
C ASN A 229 -11.93 3.80 38.78
N LEU A 230 -10.68 3.46 38.45
CA LEU A 230 -9.84 2.59 39.27
C LEU A 230 -9.61 3.14 40.67
N PHE A 231 -9.46 4.46 40.78
CA PHE A 231 -9.28 5.16 42.05
C PHE A 231 -10.45 6.11 42.29
N PRO A 232 -11.19 5.97 43.40
CA PRO A 232 -12.22 6.92 43.79
C PRO A 232 -11.65 8.33 44.00
N GLU A 233 -12.45 9.35 43.69
CA GLU A 233 -12.11 10.75 43.94
C GLU A 233 -11.76 10.99 45.43
N GLY A 234 -10.68 11.74 45.65
CA GLY A 234 -10.16 12.01 47.00
C GLY A 234 -9.23 10.93 47.57
N THR A 235 -9.02 9.81 46.88
CA THR A 235 -8.08 8.76 47.32
C THR A 235 -6.64 9.32 47.32
N PRO A 236 -5.94 9.37 48.48
CA PRO A 236 -4.61 9.96 48.56
C PRO A 236 -3.60 9.26 47.64
N LYS A 237 -2.68 10.04 47.04
CA LYS A 237 -1.63 9.55 46.12
C LYS A 237 -2.17 8.83 44.88
N THR A 238 -3.36 9.21 44.42
CA THR A 238 -3.94 8.65 43.20
C THR A 238 -4.57 9.73 42.32
N ARG A 239 -4.72 9.43 41.03
CA ARG A 239 -5.45 10.24 40.06
C ARG A 239 -6.80 9.60 39.74
N PRO A 240 -7.93 10.27 40.05
CA PRO A 240 -9.26 9.69 39.85
C PRO A 240 -9.66 9.59 38.37
N GLU A 241 -8.92 10.22 37.45
CA GLU A 241 -9.12 10.12 36.00
C GLU A 241 -8.78 8.72 35.45
N ILE A 242 -7.99 7.94 36.19
CA ILE A 242 -7.48 6.64 35.74
C ILE A 242 -8.61 5.60 35.71
N TYR A 243 -8.93 5.09 34.52
CA TYR A 243 -9.78 3.91 34.36
C TYR A 243 -8.95 2.63 34.29
N THR A 244 -7.92 2.61 33.46
CA THR A 244 -6.90 1.55 33.45
C THR A 244 -5.50 2.14 33.51
N MET A 245 -4.58 1.39 34.12
CA MET A 245 -3.18 1.77 34.22
C MET A 245 -2.24 0.61 33.90
N GLY A 246 -0.94 0.88 33.81
CA GLY A 246 0.05 -0.10 33.44
C GLY A 246 0.09 -0.34 31.95
N HIS A 247 0.17 0.74 31.17
CA HIS A 247 0.29 0.67 29.71
C HIS A 247 1.60 1.27 29.23
N ARG A 248 2.17 0.69 28.16
CA ARG A 248 3.36 1.21 27.47
C ARG A 248 2.97 2.24 26.42
N ASN A 249 2.30 1.79 25.36
CA ASN A 249 1.87 2.61 24.24
C ASN A 249 0.49 2.15 23.74
N PRO A 250 -0.59 2.48 24.47
CA PRO A 250 -1.94 2.09 24.12
C PRO A 250 -2.48 2.94 22.95
N TRP A 251 -2.89 2.28 21.86
CA TRP A 251 -3.47 2.86 20.66
C TRP A 251 -5.00 2.75 20.66
N ARG A 252 -5.62 2.78 19.48
CA ARG A 252 -7.05 3.02 19.21
C ARG A 252 -7.98 2.26 20.17
N PRO A 253 -8.58 2.95 21.16
CA PRO A 253 -9.54 2.34 22.06
C PRO A 253 -10.91 2.23 21.38
N THR A 254 -11.65 1.17 21.67
CA THR A 254 -13.06 1.04 21.28
C THR A 254 -13.88 0.49 22.45
N ILE A 255 -15.16 0.83 22.49
CA ILE A 255 -16.10 0.29 23.48
C ILE A 255 -17.11 -0.56 22.74
N ASP A 256 -17.25 -1.81 23.18
CA ASP A 256 -18.34 -2.66 22.73
C ASP A 256 -19.67 -2.08 23.26
N SER A 257 -20.46 -1.56 22.34
CA SER A 257 -21.71 -0.87 22.62
C SER A 257 -22.77 -1.74 23.33
N LYS A 258 -22.61 -3.07 23.30
CA LYS A 258 -23.51 -4.01 23.98
C LYS A 258 -23.05 -4.35 25.40
N THR A 259 -21.75 -4.58 25.60
CA THR A 259 -21.20 -5.06 26.88
C THR A 259 -20.61 -3.95 27.74
N GLY A 260 -20.21 -2.83 27.13
CA GLY A 260 -19.46 -1.76 27.78
C GLY A 260 -17.97 -2.08 27.98
N TYR A 261 -17.48 -3.21 27.46
CA TYR A 261 -16.07 -3.56 27.57
C TYR A 261 -15.22 -2.70 26.65
N LEU A 262 -14.04 -2.33 27.16
CA LEU A 262 -13.06 -1.51 26.44
C LEU A 262 -12.01 -2.43 25.80
N TYR A 263 -11.62 -2.15 24.56
CA TYR A 263 -10.59 -2.88 23.81
C TYR A 263 -9.57 -1.91 23.20
N TRP A 264 -8.30 -2.30 23.11
CA TRP A 264 -7.25 -1.49 22.48
C TRP A 264 -6.07 -2.35 22.00
N GLY A 265 -5.28 -1.83 21.07
CA GLY A 265 -3.95 -2.37 20.74
C GLY A 265 -2.86 -1.70 21.57
N GLU A 266 -1.80 -2.43 21.90
CA GLU A 266 -0.70 -1.94 22.72
C GLU A 266 0.66 -2.42 22.21
N VAL A 267 1.57 -1.47 21.96
CA VAL A 267 2.91 -1.76 21.44
C VAL A 267 3.90 -2.02 22.57
N GLY A 268 4.49 -3.20 22.61
CA GLY A 268 5.43 -3.64 23.62
C GLY A 268 6.90 -3.31 23.34
N PRO A 269 7.83 -3.83 24.16
CA PRO A 269 9.26 -3.55 24.03
C PRO A 269 9.91 -4.42 22.94
N ASP A 270 11.21 -4.25 22.66
CA ASP A 270 11.87 -4.74 21.44
C ASP A 270 12.73 -6.01 21.58
N ALA A 271 12.83 -6.57 22.78
CA ALA A 271 13.62 -7.78 23.03
C ALA A 271 13.17 -8.92 22.11
N SER A 272 14.12 -9.54 21.42
CA SER A 272 13.85 -10.61 20.46
C SER A 272 13.76 -11.99 21.13
N ASP A 273 14.49 -12.17 22.22
CA ASP A 273 14.65 -13.45 22.93
C ASP A 273 14.28 -13.30 24.41
N ASP A 274 13.83 -14.40 25.01
CA ASP A 274 13.70 -14.50 26.46
C ASP A 274 15.11 -14.62 27.07
N SER A 275 15.36 -13.98 28.22
CA SER A 275 16.63 -14.11 28.92
C SER A 275 16.48 -13.86 30.43
N ASP A 276 17.60 -13.88 31.15
CA ASP A 276 17.66 -13.47 32.55
C ASP A 276 17.28 -11.98 32.74
N ARG A 277 17.25 -11.16 31.69
CA ARG A 277 16.70 -9.79 31.75
C ARG A 277 15.17 -9.74 31.76
N GLY A 278 14.50 -10.84 31.42
CA GLY A 278 13.05 -10.94 31.35
C GLY A 278 12.56 -11.58 30.05
N PRO A 279 11.23 -11.60 29.85
CA PRO A 279 10.65 -12.11 28.63
C PRO A 279 11.03 -11.27 27.41
N ARG A 280 11.05 -11.90 26.23
CA ARG A 280 11.04 -11.22 24.93
C ARG A 280 9.85 -10.26 24.87
N GLY A 281 9.93 -9.22 24.05
CA GLY A 281 8.82 -8.29 23.94
C GLY A 281 7.61 -8.95 23.27
N TYR A 282 6.42 -8.40 23.51
CA TYR A 282 5.15 -8.79 22.90
C TYR A 282 4.33 -7.54 22.59
N ASP A 283 3.68 -7.50 21.44
CA ASP A 283 2.55 -6.57 21.26
C ASP A 283 1.28 -7.25 21.74
N GLU A 284 0.31 -6.46 22.19
CA GLU A 284 -0.89 -6.95 22.86
C GLU A 284 -2.15 -6.36 22.24
N PHE A 285 -3.20 -7.18 22.18
CA PHE A 285 -4.56 -6.73 22.04
C PHE A 285 -5.27 -7.00 23.36
N ASN A 286 -5.73 -5.93 24.00
CA ASN A 286 -6.16 -5.93 25.38
C ASN A 286 -7.66 -5.69 25.52
N GLN A 287 -8.22 -6.15 26.64
CA GLN A 287 -9.62 -6.00 27.01
C GLN A 287 -9.74 -5.63 28.48
N ALA A 288 -10.55 -4.61 28.78
CA ALA A 288 -10.94 -4.25 30.14
C ALA A 288 -12.45 -4.43 30.30
N LYS A 289 -12.85 -5.44 31.10
CA LYS A 289 -14.24 -5.66 31.54
C LYS A 289 -14.65 -4.72 32.70
N GLY A 290 -13.68 -3.98 33.23
CA GLY A 290 -13.79 -3.01 34.32
C GLY A 290 -12.45 -2.30 34.51
N PRO A 291 -12.34 -1.35 35.46
CA PRO A 291 -11.08 -0.68 35.74
C PRO A 291 -10.01 -1.67 36.25
N GLY A 292 -8.74 -1.43 35.99
CA GLY A 292 -7.68 -2.37 36.36
C GLY A 292 -6.25 -1.93 36.07
N TYR A 293 -5.29 -2.71 36.58
CA TYR A 293 -3.87 -2.60 36.28
C TYR A 293 -3.48 -3.69 35.26
N PHE A 294 -2.94 -3.29 34.12
CA PHE A 294 -2.57 -4.18 32.99
C PHE A 294 -1.06 -4.46 32.93
N GLY A 295 -0.37 -4.27 34.06
CA GLY A 295 0.91 -4.92 34.34
C GLY A 295 2.17 -4.22 33.87
N TRP A 296 2.16 -3.40 32.81
CA TRP A 296 3.38 -2.72 32.36
C TRP A 296 3.90 -1.72 33.43
N PRO A 297 5.22 -1.62 33.69
CA PRO A 297 6.35 -2.28 33.02
C PRO A 297 6.84 -3.57 33.71
N TYR A 298 6.11 -4.08 34.71
CA TYR A 298 6.52 -5.26 35.47
C TYR A 298 6.10 -6.57 34.81
N PHE A 299 5.06 -6.53 33.97
CA PHE A 299 4.51 -7.70 33.30
C PHE A 299 4.18 -7.41 31.84
N ILE A 300 4.11 -8.48 31.04
CA ILE A 300 3.72 -8.46 29.63
C ILE A 300 3.02 -9.77 29.24
N GLY A 301 2.14 -9.74 28.24
CA GLY A 301 1.38 -10.89 27.76
C GLY A 301 0.46 -11.45 28.84
N ASP A 302 0.58 -12.74 29.12
CA ASP A 302 -0.18 -13.44 30.18
C ASP A 302 0.39 -13.21 31.59
N ASN A 303 0.82 -11.99 31.91
CA ASN A 303 1.55 -11.62 33.12
C ASN A 303 2.97 -12.22 33.24
N LYS A 304 3.70 -12.37 32.12
CA LYS A 304 5.13 -12.74 32.14
C LYS A 304 5.93 -11.64 32.86
N ALA A 305 6.52 -12.00 34.00
CA ALA A 305 7.18 -11.04 34.87
C ALA A 305 8.58 -10.67 34.37
N TYR A 306 8.86 -9.36 34.31
CA TYR A 306 10.21 -8.83 34.30
C TYR A 306 10.79 -8.93 35.72
N PRO A 307 12.07 -9.35 35.88
CA PRO A 307 12.75 -9.27 37.16
C PRO A 307 13.16 -7.83 37.49
N HIS A 308 13.36 -7.57 38.78
CA HIS A 308 14.11 -6.39 39.18
C HIS A 308 15.52 -6.45 38.57
N TYR A 309 16.03 -5.32 38.08
CA TYR A 309 17.33 -5.26 37.44
C TYR A 309 18.12 -4.05 37.95
N ASP A 310 19.27 -4.33 38.56
CA ASP A 310 20.21 -3.30 38.95
C ASP A 310 21.00 -2.85 37.72
N PHE A 311 20.67 -1.67 37.19
CA PHE A 311 21.33 -1.10 36.01
C PHE A 311 22.79 -0.68 36.25
N ALA A 312 23.17 -0.39 37.50
CA ALA A 312 24.54 -0.01 37.84
C ALA A 312 25.44 -1.25 37.94
N ALA A 313 24.98 -2.29 38.64
CA ALA A 313 25.68 -3.55 38.79
C ALA A 313 25.50 -4.50 37.59
N LYS A 314 24.54 -4.20 36.70
CA LYS A 314 24.09 -5.07 35.59
C LYS A 314 23.66 -6.46 36.08
N LYS A 315 22.88 -6.49 37.16
CA LYS A 315 22.52 -7.72 37.86
C LYS A 315 21.01 -7.93 37.89
N THR A 316 20.58 -9.11 37.45
CA THR A 316 19.19 -9.57 37.59
C THR A 316 18.89 -9.98 39.03
N GLY A 317 17.78 -9.50 39.56
CA GLY A 317 17.20 -9.86 40.86
C GLY A 317 15.97 -10.76 40.74
N GLU A 318 15.07 -10.68 41.72
CA GLU A 318 13.87 -11.50 41.77
C GLU A 318 12.79 -11.04 40.78
N LYS A 319 11.93 -11.98 40.37
CA LYS A 319 10.77 -11.69 39.50
C LYS A 319 9.66 -10.96 40.27
N ASN A 320 9.02 -10.00 39.61
CA ASN A 320 7.87 -9.30 40.17
C ASN A 320 6.68 -10.27 40.38
N ASN A 321 5.87 -10.00 41.41
CA ASN A 321 4.67 -10.80 41.74
C ASN A 321 3.41 -10.17 41.16
N PRO A 322 2.68 -10.82 40.23
CA PRO A 322 1.49 -10.24 39.59
C PRO A 322 0.31 -10.04 40.55
N GLU A 323 0.21 -10.80 41.64
CA GLU A 323 -0.90 -10.68 42.60
C GLU A 323 -0.73 -9.49 43.56
N ARG A 324 0.50 -9.04 43.77
CA ARG A 324 0.80 -7.89 44.63
C ARG A 324 2.07 -7.17 44.15
N PRO A 325 2.00 -6.48 42.99
CA PRO A 325 3.14 -5.79 42.43
C PRO A 325 3.54 -4.60 43.30
N VAL A 326 4.84 -4.26 43.29
CA VAL A 326 5.39 -3.16 44.08
C VAL A 326 6.11 -2.18 43.17
N ASN A 327 5.77 -0.90 43.27
CA ASN A 327 6.45 0.15 42.53
C ASN A 327 7.71 0.63 43.28
N HIS A 328 8.87 0.20 42.79
CA HIS A 328 10.19 0.48 43.37
C HIS A 328 10.85 1.77 42.87
N SER A 329 10.21 2.48 41.93
CA SER A 329 10.77 3.69 41.34
C SER A 329 11.17 4.73 42.39
N PRO A 330 12.40 5.28 42.33
CA PRO A 330 12.76 6.45 43.13
C PRO A 330 11.96 7.70 42.74
N ASN A 331 11.28 7.68 41.59
CA ASN A 331 10.45 8.75 41.07
C ASN A 331 8.94 8.51 41.30
N ASN A 332 8.56 7.49 42.07
CA ASN A 332 7.15 7.21 42.37
C ASN A 332 6.54 8.27 43.30
N THR A 333 5.45 8.89 42.88
CA THR A 333 4.66 9.84 43.68
C THR A 333 3.31 9.27 44.12
N GLY A 334 3.02 8.02 43.72
CA GLY A 334 1.78 7.31 43.97
C GLY A 334 1.86 6.29 45.11
N LEU A 335 1.00 5.29 45.04
CA LEU A 335 1.02 4.12 45.89
C LEU A 335 2.22 3.23 45.56
N THR A 336 2.76 2.58 46.58
CA THR A 336 3.86 1.62 46.43
C THR A 336 3.32 0.23 46.14
N GLU A 337 2.28 -0.21 46.86
CA GLU A 337 1.58 -1.47 46.56
C GLU A 337 0.52 -1.21 45.49
N LEU A 338 0.58 -1.99 44.40
CA LEU A 338 -0.29 -1.83 43.25
C LEU A 338 -1.43 -2.86 43.25
N PRO A 339 -2.54 -2.58 42.54
CA PRO A 339 -3.54 -3.60 42.27
C PRO A 339 -2.94 -4.84 41.57
N PRO A 340 -3.58 -6.01 41.66
CA PRO A 340 -3.16 -7.18 40.89
C PRO A 340 -3.12 -6.90 39.38
N ALA A 341 -2.11 -7.44 38.71
CA ALA A 341 -1.93 -7.31 37.27
C ALA A 341 -2.95 -8.19 36.51
N GLN A 342 -3.59 -7.61 35.51
CA GLN A 342 -4.47 -8.29 34.57
C GLN A 342 -3.70 -8.66 33.31
N LYS A 343 -3.88 -9.88 32.84
CA LYS A 343 -3.24 -10.38 31.63
C LYS A 343 -3.82 -9.75 30.36
N ALA A 344 -3.01 -9.75 29.31
CA ALA A 344 -3.48 -9.46 27.97
C ALA A 344 -4.45 -10.53 27.46
N MET A 345 -5.37 -10.10 26.57
CA MET A 345 -6.32 -11.02 25.93
C MET A 345 -5.63 -11.81 24.81
N ILE A 346 -4.79 -11.15 24.01
CA ILE A 346 -4.00 -11.73 22.91
C ILE A 346 -2.62 -11.06 22.91
N TRP A 347 -1.54 -11.83 22.71
CA TRP A 347 -0.16 -11.29 22.64
C TRP A 347 0.69 -12.03 21.61
N TYR A 348 1.66 -11.33 21.00
CA TYR A 348 2.50 -11.93 19.96
C TYR A 348 3.91 -11.31 19.82
N PRO A 349 4.93 -12.17 19.57
CA PRO A 349 6.30 -11.72 19.39
C PRO A 349 6.53 -11.17 17.97
N TYR A 350 7.76 -10.73 17.68
CA TYR A 350 8.21 -10.49 16.30
C TYR A 350 8.14 -11.78 15.44
N GLY A 351 8.48 -12.92 16.04
CA GLY A 351 8.31 -14.26 15.47
C GLY A 351 6.85 -14.74 15.47
N THR A 352 6.62 -16.00 15.09
CA THR A 352 5.30 -16.63 15.22
C THR A 352 4.94 -16.77 16.71
N SER A 353 3.69 -16.50 17.06
CA SER A 353 3.16 -16.80 18.39
C SER A 353 2.76 -18.27 18.48
N GLU A 354 3.18 -18.96 19.53
CA GLU A 354 2.78 -20.35 19.79
C GLU A 354 1.26 -20.46 20.04
N GLU A 355 0.70 -19.50 20.75
CA GLU A 355 -0.73 -19.49 21.14
C GLU A 355 -1.61 -18.86 20.06
N PHE A 356 -1.07 -17.91 19.30
CA PHE A 356 -1.81 -17.15 18.29
C PHE A 356 -1.09 -17.15 16.93
N PRO A 357 -0.86 -18.33 16.32
CA PRO A 357 -0.02 -18.48 15.13
C PRO A 357 -0.59 -17.78 13.87
N LEU A 358 -1.89 -17.43 13.87
CA LEU A 358 -2.50 -16.69 12.75
C LEU A 358 -1.95 -15.26 12.62
N LEU A 359 -1.43 -14.68 13.71
CA LEU A 359 -0.84 -13.35 13.72
C LEU A 359 0.45 -13.29 12.90
N GLY A 360 1.07 -14.44 12.61
CA GLY A 360 2.27 -14.59 11.78
C GLY A 360 3.53 -14.03 12.44
N SER A 361 4.55 -13.74 11.63
CA SER A 361 5.79 -13.09 12.04
C SER A 361 6.13 -11.92 11.11
N SER A 362 6.67 -10.84 11.67
CA SER A 362 7.19 -9.61 11.00
C SER A 362 7.45 -8.55 12.09
N GLY A 363 7.74 -7.31 11.69
CA GLY A 363 7.49 -6.14 12.53
C GLY A 363 6.09 -6.17 13.15
N ARG A 364 5.92 -5.50 14.29
CA ARG A 364 4.67 -5.50 15.06
C ARG A 364 4.34 -4.09 15.50
N SER A 365 3.06 -3.76 15.46
CA SER A 365 2.51 -2.54 16.04
C SER A 365 1.00 -2.71 16.22
N ALA A 366 0.60 -3.35 17.32
CA ALA A 366 -0.82 -3.53 17.66
C ALA A 366 -1.53 -2.18 17.80
N THR A 367 -2.53 -1.93 16.96
CA THR A 367 -3.20 -0.63 16.87
C THR A 367 -4.59 -0.65 17.52
N GLY A 368 -5.40 -1.67 17.27
CA GLY A 368 -6.78 -1.77 17.78
C GLY A 368 -7.81 -1.79 16.64
N GLY A 369 -8.99 -1.25 16.86
CA GLY A 369 -10.08 -1.18 15.87
C GLY A 369 -11.46 -1.44 16.50
N PRO A 370 -12.56 -1.45 15.73
CA PRO A 370 -13.91 -1.42 16.27
C PRO A 370 -14.51 -2.81 16.53
N VAL A 371 -15.44 -2.88 17.47
CA VAL A 371 -16.32 -4.06 17.65
C VAL A 371 -17.57 -3.87 16.80
N PHE A 372 -17.89 -4.84 15.95
CA PHE A 372 -19.10 -4.76 15.13
C PHE A 372 -20.33 -5.19 15.91
N ARG A 373 -21.31 -4.30 16.03
CA ARG A 373 -22.66 -4.59 16.54
C ARG A 373 -23.68 -4.09 15.54
N LYS A 374 -24.46 -5.00 14.96
CA LYS A 374 -25.49 -4.65 13.97
C LYS A 374 -26.50 -3.63 14.50
N ALA A 375 -26.77 -3.68 15.81
CA ALA A 375 -27.68 -2.76 16.49
C ALA A 375 -27.22 -1.29 16.42
N ASP A 376 -25.93 -1.02 16.27
CA ASP A 376 -25.40 0.35 16.15
C ASP A 376 -25.67 0.96 14.78
N PHE A 377 -26.07 0.14 13.79
CA PHE A 377 -26.29 0.54 12.40
C PHE A 377 -27.75 0.28 11.97
N ALA A 378 -28.72 0.48 12.86
CA ALA A 378 -30.13 0.11 12.62
C ALA A 378 -30.73 0.72 11.32
N ASN A 379 -30.23 1.86 10.86
CA ASN A 379 -30.68 2.54 9.64
C ASN A 379 -29.77 2.31 8.43
N ALA A 380 -28.72 1.51 8.56
CA ALA A 380 -27.79 1.22 7.48
C ALA A 380 -28.48 0.45 6.36
N LYS A 381 -28.32 0.94 5.13
CA LYS A 381 -28.83 0.25 3.92
C LYS A 381 -28.11 -1.09 3.68
N ARG A 382 -26.87 -1.20 4.17
CA ARG A 382 -25.95 -2.31 3.89
C ARG A 382 -24.92 -2.49 5.02
N ALA A 383 -25.40 -2.69 6.25
CA ALA A 383 -24.51 -3.06 7.34
C ALA A 383 -23.72 -4.34 6.99
N PHE A 384 -22.55 -4.51 7.62
CA PHE A 384 -21.82 -5.77 7.57
C PHE A 384 -22.71 -6.96 7.98
N PRO A 385 -22.43 -8.17 7.45
CA PRO A 385 -23.28 -9.32 7.65
C PRO A 385 -23.21 -9.85 9.09
N ASP A 386 -24.28 -10.53 9.52
CA ASP A 386 -24.45 -11.11 10.88
C ASP A 386 -23.29 -11.99 11.33
N TYR A 387 -22.51 -12.52 10.39
CA TYR A 387 -21.28 -13.26 10.69
C TYR A 387 -20.32 -12.47 11.59
N TYR A 388 -20.24 -11.13 11.45
CA TYR A 388 -19.35 -10.29 12.27
C TYR A 388 -19.98 -9.81 13.58
N GLU A 389 -21.24 -10.17 13.88
CA GLU A 389 -21.92 -9.72 15.10
C GLU A 389 -21.11 -10.07 16.36
N GLY A 390 -20.71 -9.04 17.11
CA GLY A 390 -19.91 -9.16 18.32
C GLY A 390 -18.45 -9.52 18.09
N LYS A 391 -17.94 -9.51 16.86
CA LYS A 391 -16.51 -9.67 16.59
C LYS A 391 -15.77 -8.35 16.73
N TRP A 392 -14.55 -8.41 17.24
CA TRP A 392 -13.64 -7.28 17.27
C TRP A 392 -12.73 -7.32 16.03
N LEU A 393 -12.75 -6.26 15.21
CA LEU A 393 -11.84 -6.10 14.09
C LEU A 393 -10.59 -5.38 14.57
N ALA A 394 -9.49 -6.11 14.71
CA ALA A 394 -8.21 -5.60 15.18
C ALA A 394 -7.20 -5.50 14.03
N VAL A 395 -6.42 -4.42 14.01
CA VAL A 395 -5.37 -4.18 13.00
C VAL A 395 -3.98 -4.06 13.63
N ASP A 396 -2.99 -4.59 12.91
CA ASP A 396 -1.56 -4.37 13.17
C ASP A 396 -0.99 -3.47 12.08
N PHE A 397 -0.43 -2.34 12.52
CA PHE A 397 0.13 -1.30 11.66
C PHE A 397 1.36 -1.77 10.87
N MET A 398 2.16 -2.68 11.39
CA MET A 398 3.28 -3.23 10.63
C MET A 398 2.84 -4.38 9.74
N ARG A 399 1.96 -5.26 10.18
CA ARG A 399 1.66 -6.50 9.43
C ARG A 399 0.59 -6.31 8.35
N GLY A 400 -0.13 -5.19 8.37
CA GLY A 400 -1.06 -4.77 7.31
C GLY A 400 -2.26 -5.69 7.12
N TRP A 401 -2.56 -6.54 8.09
CA TRP A 401 -3.76 -7.38 8.12
C TRP A 401 -4.80 -6.79 9.06
N ILE A 402 -6.06 -7.12 8.83
CA ILE A 402 -7.13 -6.99 9.82
C ILE A 402 -7.53 -8.41 10.25
N ILE A 403 -7.70 -8.61 11.56
CA ILE A 403 -8.19 -9.87 12.12
C ILE A 403 -9.54 -9.64 12.79
N ALA A 404 -10.49 -10.51 12.47
CA ALA A 404 -11.74 -10.61 13.19
C ALA A 404 -11.57 -11.58 14.36
N VAL A 405 -11.58 -11.03 15.58
CA VAL A 405 -11.54 -11.78 16.83
C VAL A 405 -12.96 -12.15 17.23
N THR A 406 -13.23 -13.44 17.34
CA THR A 406 -14.48 -13.99 17.86
C THR A 406 -14.37 -14.13 19.37
N MET A 407 -15.36 -13.59 20.07
CA MET A 407 -15.49 -13.69 21.52
C MET A 407 -16.65 -14.60 21.90
N ASP A 408 -16.57 -15.23 23.05
CA ASP A 408 -17.69 -15.97 23.63
C ASP A 408 -18.71 -15.04 24.32
N GLU A 409 -19.75 -15.60 24.92
CA GLU A 409 -20.80 -14.83 25.60
C GLU A 409 -20.29 -14.03 26.82
N LYS A 410 -19.13 -14.40 27.38
CA LYS A 410 -18.49 -13.70 28.49
C LYS A 410 -17.50 -12.64 28.00
N GLY A 411 -17.33 -12.50 26.68
CA GLY A 411 -16.36 -11.63 26.04
C GLY A 411 -14.94 -12.21 26.01
N ASP A 412 -14.74 -13.47 26.39
CA ASP A 412 -13.42 -14.11 26.36
C ASP A 412 -13.03 -14.50 24.92
N TYR A 413 -11.72 -14.53 24.64
CA TYR A 413 -11.20 -14.96 23.34
C TYR A 413 -11.67 -16.39 23.02
N LYS A 414 -12.25 -16.58 21.83
CA LYS A 414 -12.70 -17.89 21.35
C LYS A 414 -11.93 -18.36 20.12
N SER A 415 -11.81 -17.50 19.11
CA SER A 415 -11.10 -17.78 17.86
C SER A 415 -10.80 -16.50 17.12
N MET A 416 -10.02 -16.59 16.05
CA MET A 416 -9.77 -15.46 15.15
C MET A 416 -9.65 -15.92 13.70
N GLU A 417 -9.93 -15.00 12.78
CA GLU A 417 -9.71 -15.19 11.35
C GLU A 417 -9.22 -13.90 10.69
N ARG A 418 -8.52 -14.02 9.55
CA ARG A 418 -8.16 -12.84 8.76
C ARG A 418 -9.39 -12.28 8.06
N PHE A 419 -9.60 -10.98 8.18
CA PHE A 419 -10.56 -10.22 7.38
C PHE A 419 -9.88 -9.81 6.07
N LEU A 420 -10.46 -10.21 4.93
CA LEU A 420 -9.91 -9.97 3.59
C LEU A 420 -8.43 -10.39 3.47
N PRO A 421 -8.08 -11.68 3.65
CA PRO A 421 -6.69 -12.14 3.68
C PRO A 421 -5.88 -11.87 2.40
N ASN A 422 -6.53 -11.58 1.26
CA ASN A 422 -5.84 -11.18 0.03
C ASN A 422 -5.56 -9.67 -0.06
N GLU A 423 -6.04 -8.88 0.90
CA GLU A 423 -5.79 -7.44 1.00
C GLU A 423 -4.63 -7.13 1.96
N ASN A 424 -3.96 -6.02 1.68
CA ASN A 424 -3.03 -5.37 2.61
C ASN A 424 -3.53 -3.95 2.91
N PHE A 425 -3.58 -3.60 4.19
CA PHE A 425 -4.01 -2.31 4.70
C PHE A 425 -2.79 -1.50 5.13
N SER A 426 -2.26 -0.69 4.19
CA SER A 426 -0.91 -0.11 4.18
C SER A 426 -0.55 0.69 5.44
N SER A 427 -0.16 -0.01 6.49
CA SER A 427 0.01 0.54 7.83
C SER A 427 -1.24 1.28 8.30
N ALA A 428 -2.37 0.57 8.34
CA ALA A 428 -3.61 1.09 8.92
C ALA A 428 -3.37 1.55 10.38
N ILE A 429 -3.60 2.84 10.60
CA ILE A 429 -3.32 3.54 11.87
C ILE A 429 -4.61 3.88 12.62
N ASP A 430 -5.74 3.85 11.92
CA ASP A 430 -7.07 3.99 12.48
C ASP A 430 -8.11 3.27 11.62
N MET A 431 -9.18 2.81 12.25
CA MET A 431 -10.27 2.08 11.60
C MET A 431 -11.53 2.18 12.45
N ASP A 432 -12.65 2.55 11.81
CA ASP A 432 -13.95 2.60 12.47
C ASP A 432 -15.09 2.42 11.46
N PHE A 433 -16.27 2.04 11.95
CA PHE A 433 -17.48 1.96 11.14
C PHE A 433 -18.16 3.33 11.05
N SER A 434 -18.55 3.71 9.83
CA SER A 434 -19.41 4.89 9.67
C SER A 434 -20.81 4.64 10.22
N PRO A 435 -21.60 5.69 10.50
CA PRO A 435 -23.01 5.54 10.89
C PRO A 435 -23.86 4.73 9.89
N GLU A 436 -23.42 4.63 8.63
CA GLU A 436 -24.05 3.83 7.58
C GLU A 436 -23.63 2.35 7.58
N GLY A 437 -22.76 1.93 8.50
CA GLY A 437 -22.31 0.54 8.65
C GLY A 437 -21.24 0.10 7.64
N ASP A 438 -20.63 1.04 6.91
CA ASP A 438 -19.47 0.78 6.07
C ASP A 438 -18.19 0.92 6.93
N LEU A 439 -17.19 0.07 6.71
CA LEU A 439 -15.93 0.13 7.45
C LEU A 439 -14.95 1.08 6.75
N TYR A 440 -14.37 2.02 7.49
CA TYR A 440 -13.33 2.90 6.97
C TYR A 440 -11.99 2.56 7.61
N VAL A 441 -10.93 2.69 6.81
CA VAL A 441 -9.55 2.46 7.24
C VAL A 441 -8.71 3.66 6.83
N LEU A 442 -8.00 4.23 7.80
CA LEU A 442 -7.00 5.27 7.58
C LEU A 442 -5.63 4.61 7.50
N GLU A 443 -5.01 4.68 6.32
CA GLU A 443 -3.70 4.11 6.04
C GLU A 443 -2.61 5.18 6.20
N TYR A 444 -1.62 4.95 7.07
CA TYR A 444 -0.49 5.87 7.29
C TYR A 444 0.51 5.86 6.12
N GLY A 445 0.57 4.75 5.39
CA GLY A 445 1.49 4.57 4.28
C GLY A 445 2.84 4.01 4.70
N SER A 446 3.81 4.17 3.80
CA SER A 446 5.02 3.33 3.78
C SER A 446 6.28 3.93 4.43
N ALA A 447 6.29 5.20 4.80
CA ALA A 447 7.46 5.82 5.41
C ALA A 447 7.08 6.66 6.62
N TRP A 448 7.91 6.56 7.65
CA TRP A 448 7.70 7.26 8.91
C TRP A 448 8.18 8.71 8.79
N PHE A 449 7.49 9.62 9.48
CA PHE A 449 7.87 11.04 9.59
C PHE A 449 7.84 11.84 8.28
N LYS A 450 7.08 11.38 7.28
CA LYS A 450 6.90 12.07 6.01
C LYS A 450 5.60 11.69 5.30
N GLY A 451 5.19 12.51 4.34
CA GLY A 451 4.05 12.21 3.48
C GLY A 451 4.31 11.04 2.54
N ASN A 452 3.25 10.27 2.32
CA ASN A 452 3.29 9.01 1.60
C ASN A 452 2.26 9.00 0.48
N ASP A 453 2.67 8.63 -0.74
CA ASP A 453 1.73 8.46 -1.84
C ASP A 453 0.66 7.41 -1.57
N ASN A 454 0.99 6.43 -0.72
CA ASN A 454 0.10 5.36 -0.27
C ASN A 454 -0.48 5.58 1.13
N ALA A 455 -0.42 6.80 1.69
CA ALA A 455 -1.28 7.15 2.83
C ALA A 455 -2.67 7.50 2.31
N ARG A 456 -3.72 6.85 2.83
CA ARG A 456 -5.05 6.82 2.20
C ARG A 456 -6.19 6.83 3.19
N LEU A 457 -7.34 7.33 2.73
CA LEU A 457 -8.64 7.07 3.33
C LEU A 457 -9.34 6.02 2.47
N VAL A 458 -9.59 4.85 3.05
CA VAL A 458 -10.17 3.70 2.37
C VAL A 458 -11.53 3.40 2.96
N LYS A 459 -12.50 3.10 2.09
CA LYS A 459 -13.83 2.61 2.48
C LYS A 459 -14.00 1.16 2.02
N ILE A 460 -14.55 0.32 2.88
CA ILE A 460 -14.87 -1.08 2.63
C ILE A 460 -16.38 -1.26 2.76
N GLU A 461 -17.04 -1.46 1.63
CA GLU A 461 -18.50 -1.62 1.56
C GLU A 461 -18.88 -3.10 1.42
N TYR A 462 -19.89 -3.55 2.15
CA TYR A 462 -20.46 -4.89 1.97
C TYR A 462 -21.61 -4.87 0.96
N ASN A 463 -21.47 -5.65 -0.11
CA ASN A 463 -22.48 -5.78 -1.15
C ASN A 463 -23.40 -6.98 -0.85
N ALA A 464 -24.48 -6.70 -0.12
CA ALA A 464 -25.54 -7.66 0.15
C ALA A 464 -26.45 -7.87 -1.08
N GLY A 465 -27.07 -9.04 -1.18
CA GLY A 465 -28.07 -9.35 -2.20
C GLY A 465 -27.51 -9.89 -3.51
N ASN A 466 -28.32 -9.77 -4.58
CA ASN A 466 -28.03 -10.28 -5.91
C ASN A 466 -27.11 -9.34 -6.70
N ARG A 467 -25.99 -9.85 -7.18
CA ARG A 467 -24.97 -9.11 -7.93
C ARG A 467 -25.31 -9.14 -9.42
N LYS A 468 -25.03 -8.04 -10.12
CA LYS A 468 -25.17 -8.02 -11.59
C LYS A 468 -24.09 -8.93 -12.21
N PRO A 469 -24.41 -9.67 -13.28
CA PRO A 469 -23.39 -10.39 -14.03
C PRO A 469 -22.31 -9.44 -14.55
N ILE A 470 -21.06 -9.87 -14.47
CA ILE A 470 -19.96 -9.23 -15.20
C ILE A 470 -20.00 -9.80 -16.62
N VAL A 471 -20.17 -8.93 -17.61
CA VAL A 471 -20.33 -9.33 -19.01
C VAL A 471 -19.05 -9.09 -19.77
N GLU A 472 -18.47 -10.18 -20.26
CA GLU A 472 -17.37 -10.15 -21.20
C GLU A 472 -17.89 -10.54 -22.57
N ALA A 473 -17.67 -9.68 -23.55
CA ALA A 473 -18.05 -9.92 -24.94
C ALA A 473 -16.80 -9.85 -25.80
N LYS A 474 -16.44 -10.99 -26.38
CA LYS A 474 -15.26 -11.13 -27.25
C LYS A 474 -15.69 -11.58 -28.64
N ALA A 475 -14.86 -11.25 -29.60
CA ALA A 475 -14.89 -11.80 -30.94
C ALA A 475 -13.49 -12.37 -31.22
N ASP A 476 -13.41 -13.53 -31.86
CA ASP A 476 -12.14 -14.07 -32.34
C ASP A 476 -11.43 -13.11 -33.31
N LYS A 477 -12.21 -12.35 -34.07
CA LYS A 477 -11.74 -11.27 -34.96
C LYS A 477 -12.71 -10.09 -34.98
N THR A 478 -12.18 -8.86 -34.97
CA THR A 478 -12.99 -7.62 -35.06
C THR A 478 -13.01 -6.99 -36.45
N ALA A 479 -12.13 -7.44 -37.34
CA ALA A 479 -12.16 -7.12 -38.75
C ALA A 479 -11.68 -8.33 -39.56
N GLY A 480 -12.14 -8.44 -40.80
CA GLY A 480 -11.69 -9.50 -41.68
C GLY A 480 -12.28 -9.46 -43.08
N ALA A 481 -11.64 -10.15 -44.01
CA ALA A 481 -12.08 -10.23 -45.40
C ALA A 481 -13.37 -11.06 -45.53
N ILE A 482 -14.26 -10.68 -46.46
CA ILE A 482 -15.50 -11.43 -46.73
C ILE A 482 -15.24 -12.70 -47.58
N PRO A 483 -15.98 -13.81 -47.37
CA PRO A 483 -16.95 -14.02 -46.29
C PRO A 483 -16.25 -14.08 -44.92
N PHE A 484 -16.70 -13.25 -43.99
CA PHE A 484 -16.03 -13.06 -42.71
C PHE A 484 -16.80 -13.78 -41.61
N LYS A 485 -16.28 -14.92 -41.17
CA LYS A 485 -16.84 -15.72 -40.10
C LYS A 485 -16.26 -15.27 -38.76
N VAL A 486 -17.13 -14.84 -37.85
CA VAL A 486 -16.76 -14.40 -36.50
C VAL A 486 -17.39 -15.33 -35.48
N ARG A 487 -16.57 -15.85 -34.57
CA ARG A 487 -17.02 -16.57 -33.39
C ARG A 487 -17.06 -15.57 -32.23
N PHE A 488 -18.27 -15.29 -31.77
CA PHE A 488 -18.44 -14.51 -30.56
C PHE A 488 -18.28 -15.42 -29.34
N SER A 489 -17.73 -14.86 -28.28
CA SER A 489 -17.54 -15.56 -27.01
C SER A 489 -18.02 -14.69 -25.87
N SER A 490 -18.80 -15.30 -24.97
CA SER A 490 -19.13 -14.74 -23.66
C SER A 490 -18.14 -15.20 -22.57
N GLU A 491 -17.05 -15.87 -22.93
CA GLU A 491 -16.06 -16.41 -22.00
C GLU A 491 -15.41 -15.30 -21.15
N GLY A 492 -15.43 -15.51 -19.84
CA GLY A 492 -15.08 -14.49 -18.84
C GLY A 492 -16.31 -13.79 -18.25
N THR A 493 -17.50 -13.97 -18.84
CA THR A 493 -18.76 -13.58 -18.19
C THR A 493 -18.94 -14.41 -16.93
N LYS A 494 -19.18 -13.75 -15.81
CA LYS A 494 -19.30 -14.38 -14.51
C LYS A 494 -20.48 -13.81 -13.75
N ASP A 495 -21.26 -14.71 -13.18
CA ASP A 495 -22.13 -14.40 -12.07
C ASP A 495 -21.48 -14.89 -10.78
N TYR A 496 -21.35 -14.02 -9.80
CA TYR A 496 -20.71 -14.41 -8.53
C TYR A 496 -21.68 -15.10 -7.58
N ASP A 497 -22.99 -14.99 -7.80
CA ASP A 497 -24.01 -15.71 -7.03
C ASP A 497 -24.33 -17.09 -7.62
N GLU A 498 -23.57 -17.49 -8.66
CA GLU A 498 -23.70 -18.73 -9.42
C GLU A 498 -25.12 -18.95 -9.98
N ASP A 499 -25.84 -17.86 -10.23
CA ASP A 499 -27.17 -17.89 -10.81
C ASP A 499 -27.12 -18.32 -12.29
N PRO A 500 -28.10 -19.12 -12.77
CA PRO A 500 -28.21 -19.43 -14.20
C PRO A 500 -28.34 -18.17 -15.06
N LEU A 501 -27.52 -18.09 -16.12
CA LEU A 501 -27.43 -16.91 -16.98
C LEU A 501 -28.19 -17.08 -18.30
N LYS A 502 -28.83 -15.99 -18.76
CA LYS A 502 -29.43 -15.85 -20.09
C LYS A 502 -28.64 -14.86 -20.93
N TYR A 503 -28.34 -15.23 -22.17
CA TYR A 503 -27.53 -14.44 -23.11
C TYR A 503 -28.41 -13.89 -24.23
N GLU A 504 -28.14 -12.65 -24.65
CA GLU A 504 -28.74 -12.04 -25.84
C GLU A 504 -27.66 -11.25 -26.59
N TRP A 505 -27.30 -11.73 -27.78
CA TRP A 505 -26.47 -11.03 -28.74
C TRP A 505 -27.35 -10.28 -29.73
N LYS A 506 -27.08 -8.99 -29.95
CA LYS A 506 -27.76 -8.14 -30.94
C LYS A 506 -26.76 -7.48 -31.87
N ILE A 507 -26.87 -7.75 -33.16
CA ILE A 507 -25.98 -7.24 -34.21
C ILE A 507 -26.76 -6.32 -35.14
N THR A 508 -26.26 -5.12 -35.37
CA THR A 508 -26.91 -4.09 -36.20
C THR A 508 -25.93 -3.43 -37.18
N SER A 509 -26.38 -2.93 -38.33
CA SER A 509 -25.59 -2.05 -39.20
C SER A 509 -26.39 -0.80 -39.61
N LYS A 510 -25.68 0.24 -40.08
CA LYS A 510 -26.33 1.43 -40.67
C LYS A 510 -27.12 1.13 -41.95
N THR A 511 -26.82 0.01 -42.61
CA THR A 511 -27.49 -0.44 -43.84
C THR A 511 -28.73 -1.30 -43.57
N GLY A 512 -29.19 -1.35 -42.31
CA GLY A 512 -30.40 -2.06 -41.91
C GLY A 512 -30.21 -3.55 -41.58
N TYR A 513 -28.98 -4.03 -41.46
CA TYR A 513 -28.73 -5.39 -40.97
C TYR A 513 -29.20 -5.50 -39.52
N LEU A 514 -29.94 -6.55 -39.18
CA LEU A 514 -30.32 -6.92 -37.82
C LEU A 514 -30.26 -8.43 -37.66
N LYS A 515 -29.55 -8.90 -36.65
CA LYS A 515 -29.53 -10.31 -36.25
C LYS A 515 -29.45 -10.42 -34.73
N THR A 516 -30.16 -11.39 -34.15
CA THR A 516 -30.10 -11.70 -32.73
C THR A 516 -29.74 -13.18 -32.51
N SER A 517 -29.15 -13.49 -31.35
CA SER A 517 -28.91 -14.87 -30.90
C SER A 517 -28.99 -14.97 -29.39
N ASN A 518 -29.50 -16.09 -28.88
CA ASN A 518 -29.56 -16.39 -27.45
C ASN A 518 -28.51 -17.43 -27.01
N GLU A 519 -27.64 -17.86 -27.92
CA GLU A 519 -26.52 -18.74 -27.59
C GLU A 519 -25.46 -17.94 -26.81
N ALA A 520 -24.74 -18.60 -25.89
CA ALA A 520 -23.63 -17.97 -25.19
C ALA A 520 -22.50 -17.54 -26.16
N ASN A 521 -22.16 -18.41 -27.11
CA ASN A 521 -21.03 -18.25 -28.03
C ASN A 521 -21.45 -18.43 -29.51
N PRO A 522 -22.25 -17.52 -30.09
CA PRO A 522 -22.77 -17.69 -31.42
C PRO A 522 -21.70 -17.48 -32.50
N VAL A 523 -21.89 -18.11 -33.65
CA VAL A 523 -21.06 -17.93 -34.83
C VAL A 523 -21.85 -17.21 -35.91
N ILE A 524 -21.34 -16.06 -36.36
CA ILE A 524 -22.02 -15.20 -37.33
C ILE A 524 -21.12 -15.01 -38.57
N ASN A 525 -21.70 -15.21 -39.75
CA ASN A 525 -21.05 -14.93 -41.03
C ASN A 525 -21.48 -13.54 -41.53
N PHE A 526 -20.50 -12.75 -41.97
CA PHE A 526 -20.71 -11.47 -42.62
C PHE A 526 -20.27 -11.56 -44.09
N ASP A 527 -21.25 -11.55 -44.99
CA ASP A 527 -21.00 -11.70 -46.43
C ASP A 527 -20.98 -10.36 -47.18
N LYS A 528 -21.32 -9.27 -46.49
CA LYS A 528 -21.35 -7.92 -47.05
C LYS A 528 -20.37 -7.03 -46.31
N ALA A 529 -19.57 -6.28 -47.07
CA ALA A 529 -18.66 -5.31 -46.50
C ALA A 529 -19.43 -4.23 -45.72
N GLY A 530 -18.91 -3.85 -44.55
CA GLY A 530 -19.53 -2.83 -43.70
C GLY A 530 -19.16 -2.94 -42.23
N THR A 531 -19.62 -1.95 -41.45
CA THR A 531 -19.43 -1.89 -40.00
C THR A 531 -20.71 -2.32 -39.28
N TYR A 532 -20.55 -3.24 -38.34
CA TYR A 532 -21.62 -3.84 -37.55
C TYR A 532 -21.38 -3.55 -36.06
N LYS A 533 -22.41 -3.05 -35.37
CA LYS A 533 -22.42 -2.90 -33.91
C LYS A 533 -23.01 -4.15 -33.27
N VAL A 534 -22.29 -4.74 -32.35
CA VAL A 534 -22.66 -5.95 -31.64
C VAL A 534 -22.80 -5.62 -30.16
N SER A 535 -23.87 -6.08 -29.52
CA SER A 535 -24.11 -5.94 -28.10
C SER A 535 -24.41 -7.31 -27.50
N LEU A 536 -23.70 -7.71 -26.45
CA LEU A 536 -24.07 -8.83 -25.60
C LEU A 536 -24.75 -8.27 -24.35
N THR A 537 -25.96 -8.74 -24.06
CA THR A 537 -26.64 -8.53 -22.79
C THR A 537 -26.76 -9.86 -22.06
N VAL A 538 -26.42 -9.89 -20.77
CA VAL A 538 -26.56 -11.07 -19.93
C VAL A 538 -27.45 -10.72 -18.75
N THR A 539 -28.38 -11.62 -18.44
CA THR A 539 -29.35 -11.48 -17.35
C THR A 539 -29.30 -12.70 -16.44
N ASP A 540 -29.24 -12.49 -15.13
CA ASP A 540 -29.33 -13.57 -14.15
C ASP A 540 -30.77 -14.04 -13.90
N SER A 541 -30.93 -15.07 -13.07
CA SER A 541 -32.21 -15.68 -12.73
C SER A 541 -33.15 -14.74 -11.92
N LYS A 542 -32.58 -13.75 -11.23
CA LYS A 542 -33.28 -12.78 -10.37
C LYS A 542 -33.53 -11.44 -11.09
N GLY A 543 -33.18 -11.35 -12.37
CA GLY A 543 -33.49 -10.25 -13.27
C GLY A 543 -32.44 -9.13 -13.34
N ALA A 544 -31.30 -9.24 -12.64
CA ALA A 544 -30.24 -8.25 -12.82
C ALA A 544 -29.51 -8.51 -14.14
N LYS A 545 -29.21 -7.42 -14.86
CA LYS A 545 -28.64 -7.48 -16.21
C LYS A 545 -27.54 -6.46 -16.42
N ASN A 546 -26.63 -6.80 -17.33
CA ASN A 546 -25.54 -5.94 -17.77
C ASN A 546 -25.23 -6.21 -19.25
N SER A 547 -24.52 -5.30 -19.90
CA SER A 547 -24.23 -5.40 -21.34
C SER A 547 -22.82 -4.93 -21.70
N LYS A 548 -22.27 -5.50 -22.78
CA LYS A 548 -20.99 -5.09 -23.37
C LYS A 548 -21.14 -4.95 -24.88
N ASN A 549 -20.53 -3.92 -25.46
CA ASN A 549 -20.60 -3.63 -26.89
C ASN A 549 -19.25 -3.83 -27.58
N LEU A 550 -19.30 -4.28 -28.83
CA LEU A 550 -18.13 -4.39 -29.72
C LEU A 550 -18.51 -4.00 -31.16
N GLU A 551 -17.50 -3.67 -31.96
CA GLU A 551 -17.67 -3.29 -33.37
C GLU A 551 -16.95 -4.30 -34.27
N ILE A 552 -17.62 -4.75 -35.32
CA ILE A 552 -17.11 -5.68 -36.32
C ILE A 552 -17.05 -5.00 -37.69
N LYS A 553 -15.92 -5.09 -38.39
CA LYS A 553 -15.71 -4.54 -39.74
C LYS A 553 -15.47 -5.67 -40.73
N ALA A 554 -16.48 -6.01 -41.52
CA ALA A 554 -16.32 -7.03 -42.57
C ALA A 554 -15.86 -6.36 -43.88
N GLY A 555 -14.85 -6.93 -44.54
CA GLY A 555 -14.35 -6.54 -45.86
C GLY A 555 -12.90 -6.03 -45.93
N ASN A 556 -12.14 -6.02 -44.83
CA ASN A 556 -10.70 -5.72 -44.80
C ASN A 556 -10.06 -6.51 -43.64
N GLU A 557 -9.01 -7.29 -43.89
CA GLU A 557 -8.28 -8.04 -42.84
C GLU A 557 -7.09 -7.21 -42.35
N ALA A 558 -6.78 -7.28 -41.06
CA ALA A 558 -5.59 -6.58 -40.54
C ALA A 558 -4.31 -7.36 -40.93
N PRO A 559 -3.20 -6.65 -41.25
CA PRO A 559 -1.92 -7.29 -41.52
C PRO A 559 -1.43 -8.14 -40.35
N VAL A 560 -0.80 -9.28 -40.65
CA VAL A 560 -0.09 -10.11 -39.67
C VAL A 560 1.38 -9.72 -39.69
N ILE A 561 1.91 -9.35 -38.51
CA ILE A 561 3.30 -8.92 -38.33
C ILE A 561 3.97 -9.78 -37.26
N ALA A 562 5.22 -10.19 -37.52
CA ALA A 562 6.08 -10.83 -36.52
C ALA A 562 7.45 -10.14 -36.49
N PHE A 563 7.99 -9.96 -35.29
CA PHE A 563 9.36 -9.50 -35.05
C PHE A 563 10.10 -10.63 -34.34
N GLU A 564 10.99 -11.30 -35.06
CA GLU A 564 11.71 -12.45 -34.57
C GLU A 564 13.14 -12.04 -34.19
N VAL A 565 13.52 -12.26 -32.94
CA VAL A 565 14.94 -12.28 -32.55
C VAL A 565 15.50 -13.65 -32.95
N THR A 566 16.29 -13.68 -34.01
CA THR A 566 16.84 -14.90 -34.63
C THR A 566 18.13 -15.35 -33.98
N LYS A 567 18.84 -14.47 -33.26
CA LYS A 567 20.02 -14.77 -32.44
C LYS A 567 20.05 -13.85 -31.23
N GLY A 568 20.43 -14.41 -30.08
CA GLY A 568 20.39 -13.73 -28.78
C GLY A 568 19.19 -14.16 -27.93
N ASN A 569 19.15 -13.71 -26.69
CA ASN A 569 18.07 -14.03 -25.76
C ASN A 569 16.80 -13.22 -26.13
N LYS A 570 15.63 -13.87 -26.08
CA LYS A 570 14.33 -13.29 -26.47
C LYS A 570 13.57 -12.63 -25.33
N SER A 571 14.08 -12.72 -24.09
CA SER A 571 13.44 -12.16 -22.90
C SER A 571 14.28 -11.10 -22.19
N PHE A 572 15.59 -11.18 -22.29
CA PHE A 572 16.53 -10.28 -21.63
C PHE A 572 17.49 -9.64 -22.64
N PHE A 573 17.91 -8.41 -22.37
CA PHE A 573 19.08 -7.85 -23.04
C PHE A 573 20.27 -7.91 -22.08
N PHE A 574 21.43 -8.24 -22.62
CA PHE A 574 22.69 -8.21 -21.89
C PHE A 574 23.57 -7.09 -22.47
N PRO A 575 24.11 -6.18 -21.63
CA PRO A 575 24.91 -5.06 -22.13
C PRO A 575 26.07 -5.52 -23.03
N ASN A 576 26.25 -4.81 -24.14
CA ASN A 576 27.25 -5.04 -25.18
C ASN A 576 27.15 -6.38 -25.92
N GLN A 577 25.99 -7.05 -25.87
CA GLN A 577 25.71 -8.22 -26.70
C GLN A 577 25.01 -7.85 -28.01
N THR A 578 25.17 -8.69 -29.03
CA THR A 578 24.51 -8.52 -30.32
C THR A 578 23.27 -9.41 -30.41
N ILE A 579 22.15 -8.83 -30.82
CA ILE A 579 20.95 -9.56 -31.25
C ILE A 579 20.82 -9.50 -32.76
N ASP A 580 20.41 -10.60 -33.39
CA ASP A 580 19.98 -10.62 -34.79
C ASP A 580 18.46 -10.68 -34.85
N TYR A 581 17.86 -10.00 -35.81
CA TYR A 581 16.41 -9.95 -35.95
C TYR A 581 15.92 -10.02 -37.40
N LYS A 582 14.67 -10.46 -37.56
CA LYS A 582 13.93 -10.49 -38.81
C LYS A 582 12.46 -10.14 -38.59
N VAL A 583 11.91 -9.31 -39.46
CA VAL A 583 10.50 -8.90 -39.48
C VAL A 583 9.78 -9.62 -40.62
N LYS A 584 8.60 -10.15 -40.34
CA LYS A 584 7.68 -10.73 -41.32
C LYS A 584 6.40 -9.90 -41.32
N VAL A 585 5.90 -9.62 -42.52
CA VAL A 585 4.61 -8.94 -42.72
C VAL A 585 3.86 -9.66 -43.84
N SER A 586 2.61 -10.01 -43.58
CA SER A 586 1.70 -10.58 -44.56
C SER A 586 0.30 -10.01 -44.37
N ASP A 587 -0.33 -9.62 -45.46
CA ASP A 587 -1.66 -9.07 -45.53
C ASP A 587 -2.42 -9.74 -46.69
N LYS A 588 -3.71 -10.00 -46.51
CA LYS A 588 -4.48 -10.79 -47.48
C LYS A 588 -4.79 -9.98 -48.74
N GLU A 589 -4.96 -8.68 -48.60
CA GLU A 589 -5.29 -7.73 -49.65
C GLU A 589 -4.02 -7.19 -50.34
N ASP A 590 -2.98 -6.87 -49.57
CA ASP A 590 -1.75 -6.22 -50.03
C ASP A 590 -0.61 -7.20 -50.37
N GLY A 591 -0.67 -8.46 -49.95
CA GLY A 591 0.39 -9.46 -50.15
C GLY A 591 1.39 -9.52 -48.98
N SER A 592 2.68 -9.80 -49.22
CA SER A 592 3.65 -9.99 -48.12
C SER A 592 5.02 -9.39 -48.44
N LEU A 593 5.87 -9.27 -47.42
CA LEU A 593 7.29 -8.96 -47.61
C LEU A 593 7.99 -10.04 -48.45
N GLU A 594 7.61 -11.31 -48.27
CA GLU A 594 8.25 -12.45 -48.95
C GLU A 594 7.92 -12.50 -50.45
N ASN A 595 6.70 -12.14 -50.84
CA ASN A 595 6.30 -12.10 -52.25
C ASN A 595 6.55 -10.73 -52.92
N GLY A 596 7.14 -9.78 -52.20
CA GLY A 596 7.53 -8.46 -52.70
C GLY A 596 6.38 -7.47 -52.96
N LYS A 597 5.12 -7.85 -52.71
CA LYS A 597 3.97 -6.94 -52.89
C LYS A 597 3.86 -5.90 -51.78
N ILE A 598 4.39 -6.22 -50.60
CA ILE A 598 4.73 -5.25 -49.55
C ILE A 598 6.24 -5.03 -49.63
N SER A 599 6.66 -3.80 -49.88
CA SER A 599 8.08 -3.45 -49.95
C SER A 599 8.66 -3.19 -48.56
N ALA A 600 9.94 -3.50 -48.34
CA ALA A 600 10.60 -3.30 -47.05
C ALA A 600 10.53 -1.84 -46.54
N GLY A 601 10.50 -0.86 -47.45
CA GLY A 601 10.37 0.56 -47.09
C GLY A 601 9.00 0.96 -46.54
N GLN A 602 7.98 0.11 -46.68
CA GLN A 602 6.64 0.32 -46.13
C GLN A 602 6.50 -0.21 -44.70
N VAL A 603 7.47 -0.98 -44.21
CA VAL A 603 7.45 -1.54 -42.85
C VAL A 603 8.32 -0.67 -41.94
N ALA A 604 7.75 -0.21 -40.84
CA ALA A 604 8.47 0.57 -39.83
C ALA A 604 9.08 -0.36 -38.79
N VAL A 605 10.38 -0.26 -38.57
CA VAL A 605 11.17 -1.10 -37.64
C VAL A 605 12.02 -0.20 -36.73
N ASN A 606 11.89 -0.41 -35.42
CA ASN A 606 12.58 0.36 -34.37
C ASN A 606 13.10 -0.58 -33.28
N ILE A 607 14.27 -0.27 -32.73
CA ILE A 607 14.85 -0.93 -31.55
C ILE A 607 15.37 0.19 -30.65
N ASP A 608 14.73 0.41 -29.51
CA ASP A 608 15.03 1.53 -28.61
C ASP A 608 15.25 1.03 -27.18
N TYR A 609 16.22 1.63 -26.47
CA TYR A 609 16.35 1.45 -25.02
C TYR A 609 15.40 2.41 -24.31
N MET A 610 14.65 1.88 -23.35
CA MET A 610 13.69 2.59 -22.52
C MET A 610 14.15 2.59 -21.06
N PRO A 611 14.15 3.75 -20.36
CA PRO A 611 14.55 3.83 -18.95
C PRO A 611 13.63 3.03 -18.02
N ASP A 612 14.10 2.80 -16.78
CA ASP A 612 13.45 1.94 -15.77
C ASP A 612 12.19 2.53 -15.13
N THR A 613 12.00 3.85 -15.26
CA THR A 613 10.82 4.59 -14.80
C THR A 613 9.58 4.38 -15.67
N PHE A 614 9.70 3.65 -16.78
CA PHE A 614 8.65 3.50 -17.78
C PHE A 614 8.16 2.06 -17.90
N ASP A 615 6.84 1.86 -17.93
CA ASP A 615 6.23 0.57 -18.31
C ASP A 615 6.11 0.49 -19.84
N PRO A 616 6.89 -0.36 -20.51
CA PRO A 616 6.89 -0.46 -21.97
C PRO A 616 5.60 -1.06 -22.55
N ILE A 617 4.81 -1.81 -21.78
CA ILE A 617 3.53 -2.41 -22.22
C ILE A 617 2.39 -1.40 -22.11
N GLU A 618 2.36 -0.60 -21.04
CA GLU A 618 1.38 0.50 -20.89
C GLU A 618 1.61 1.59 -21.96
N ILE A 619 2.87 1.83 -22.27
CA ILE A 619 3.31 2.64 -23.41
C ILE A 619 2.80 2.00 -24.71
N ALA A 620 3.06 0.72 -24.97
CA ALA A 620 2.65 0.05 -26.21
C ALA A 620 1.12 0.05 -26.45
N SER A 621 0.32 -0.05 -25.40
CA SER A 621 -1.13 -0.31 -25.50
C SER A 621 -2.00 0.94 -25.70
N ASN A 622 -1.50 2.16 -25.43
CA ASN A 622 -2.34 3.36 -25.31
C ASN A 622 -2.32 4.38 -26.48
N TYR A 623 -1.92 4.03 -27.72
CA TYR A 623 -2.35 4.82 -28.91
C TYR A 623 -2.27 4.07 -30.25
N ARG A 624 -3.35 4.15 -31.04
CA ARG A 624 -3.47 3.73 -32.45
C ARG A 624 -3.38 4.96 -33.37
N GLY A 625 -2.15 5.37 -33.72
CA GLY A 625 -1.89 6.55 -34.57
C GLY A 625 -1.15 6.19 -35.87
N THR A 626 -1.38 6.99 -36.92
CA THR A 626 -0.90 6.75 -38.31
C THR A 626 0.63 6.68 -38.46
N ASP A 627 1.08 5.95 -39.49
CA ASP A 627 2.46 5.51 -39.79
C ASP A 627 3.60 6.53 -39.59
N ALA A 628 3.36 7.83 -39.76
CA ALA A 628 4.41 8.85 -39.65
C ALA A 628 4.85 9.11 -38.19
N SER A 629 3.96 8.90 -37.22
CA SER A 629 4.25 9.04 -35.78
C SER A 629 4.94 7.81 -35.17
N ALA A 630 4.81 6.66 -35.85
CA ALA A 630 5.27 5.35 -35.40
C ALA A 630 6.80 5.22 -35.33
N ARG A 631 7.55 6.05 -36.08
CA ARG A 631 9.03 6.01 -36.15
C ARG A 631 9.74 6.70 -34.99
N PHE A 632 9.01 7.43 -34.13
CA PHE A 632 9.54 8.23 -33.01
C PHE A 632 8.69 8.09 -31.72
N ASN A 633 8.07 6.92 -31.55
CA ASN A 633 7.06 6.62 -30.54
C ASN A 633 7.51 6.92 -29.09
N THR A 634 8.77 6.64 -28.76
CA THR A 634 9.34 6.86 -27.42
C THR A 634 9.42 8.35 -27.05
N GLY A 635 9.87 9.20 -27.99
CA GLY A 635 9.98 10.65 -27.78
C GLY A 635 8.63 11.35 -27.58
N PHE A 636 7.62 10.97 -28.36
CA PHE A 636 6.26 11.49 -28.22
C PHE A 636 5.68 11.24 -26.83
N LYS A 637 5.91 10.05 -26.28
CA LYS A 637 5.39 9.67 -24.96
C LYS A 637 6.12 10.33 -23.83
N LEU A 638 7.44 10.41 -23.92
CA LEU A 638 8.24 11.18 -22.98
C LEU A 638 7.71 12.62 -22.86
N ILE A 639 7.40 13.27 -23.99
CA ILE A 639 6.74 14.59 -24.02
C ILE A 639 5.38 14.59 -23.32
N GLY A 640 4.58 13.55 -23.51
CA GLY A 640 3.23 13.49 -22.96
C GLY A 640 3.13 13.20 -21.48
N LEU A 641 4.18 12.63 -20.88
CA LEU A 641 4.29 12.31 -19.45
C LEU A 641 5.00 13.43 -18.65
N ASN A 642 5.62 14.38 -19.35
CA ASN A 642 6.14 15.60 -18.75
C ASN A 642 5.11 16.74 -18.91
N ASP A 643 5.34 17.85 -18.23
CA ASP A 643 4.53 19.06 -18.27
C ASP A 643 4.70 19.87 -19.58
N CYS A 644 5.45 19.35 -20.55
CA CYS A 644 5.69 19.97 -21.86
C CYS A 644 4.39 20.37 -22.58
N LYS A 645 3.32 19.56 -22.45
CA LYS A 645 2.00 19.80 -23.07
C LYS A 645 1.27 21.03 -22.50
N SER A 646 1.63 21.47 -21.31
CA SER A 646 1.06 22.67 -20.70
C SER A 646 1.42 23.93 -21.47
N CYS A 647 2.60 23.93 -22.13
CA CYS A 647 3.15 25.10 -22.83
C CYS A 647 3.31 24.90 -24.34
N HIS A 648 3.39 23.65 -24.82
CA HIS A 648 3.59 23.32 -26.23
C HIS A 648 2.48 22.42 -26.77
N ILE A 649 1.93 22.77 -27.93
CA ILE A 649 0.92 21.99 -28.64
C ILE A 649 1.48 21.64 -30.02
N ILE A 650 1.10 20.49 -30.58
CA ILE A 650 1.68 19.98 -31.83
C ILE A 650 1.55 21.01 -32.98
N ASP A 651 0.33 21.52 -33.20
CA ASP A 651 -0.03 22.25 -34.43
C ASP A 651 -0.43 23.71 -34.21
N ARG A 652 -0.34 24.23 -32.98
CA ARG A 652 -0.69 25.63 -32.66
C ARG A 652 0.16 26.16 -31.52
N ARG A 653 0.40 27.46 -31.49
CA ARG A 653 1.05 28.12 -30.35
C ARG A 653 0.19 28.02 -29.09
N SER A 654 0.86 27.95 -27.94
CA SER A 654 0.27 28.13 -26.62
C SER A 654 1.13 29.16 -25.89
N VAL A 655 1.59 28.88 -24.68
CA VAL A 655 2.60 29.67 -23.96
C VAL A 655 3.94 29.67 -24.71
N GLY A 656 4.32 28.54 -25.32
CA GLY A 656 5.48 28.39 -26.20
C GLY A 656 5.11 28.16 -27.67
N PRO A 657 6.11 28.09 -28.58
CA PRO A 657 5.90 27.72 -29.98
C PRO A 657 5.31 26.32 -30.11
N SER A 658 4.58 26.07 -31.21
CA SER A 658 4.14 24.71 -31.51
C SER A 658 5.30 23.78 -31.82
N TYR A 659 5.13 22.46 -31.65
CA TYR A 659 6.19 21.51 -32.02
C TYR A 659 6.51 21.57 -33.52
N ARG A 660 5.52 21.81 -34.38
CA ARG A 660 5.75 22.03 -35.82
C ARG A 660 6.57 23.29 -36.10
N GLU A 661 6.38 24.37 -35.35
CA GLU A 661 7.18 25.58 -35.52
C GLU A 661 8.63 25.37 -35.08
N ILE A 662 8.85 24.64 -33.98
CA ILE A 662 10.19 24.23 -33.57
C ILE A 662 10.83 23.38 -34.68
N ALA A 663 10.13 22.36 -35.17
CA ALA A 663 10.59 21.53 -36.28
C ALA A 663 10.96 22.36 -37.51
N GLN A 664 10.10 23.30 -37.90
CA GLN A 664 10.29 24.14 -39.08
C GLN A 664 11.47 25.11 -38.93
N LYS A 665 11.67 25.71 -37.74
CA LYS A 665 12.79 26.63 -37.49
C LYS A 665 14.14 25.92 -37.54
N TYR A 666 14.21 24.71 -37.00
CA TYR A 666 15.46 23.96 -36.88
C TYR A 666 15.69 22.92 -37.99
N ARG A 667 14.83 22.89 -39.03
CA ARG A 667 14.83 21.89 -40.10
C ARG A 667 16.15 21.68 -40.85
N ASN A 668 17.02 22.69 -40.89
CA ASN A 668 18.30 22.67 -41.61
C ASN A 668 19.52 22.82 -40.66
N ASP A 669 19.32 22.74 -39.34
CA ASP A 669 20.40 22.83 -38.35
C ASP A 669 20.81 21.43 -37.89
N GLU A 670 21.95 20.93 -38.37
CA GLU A 670 22.48 19.60 -38.02
C GLU A 670 22.80 19.47 -36.52
N SER A 671 23.02 20.59 -35.82
CA SER A 671 23.26 20.63 -34.37
C SER A 671 21.98 20.81 -33.55
N ALA A 672 20.80 20.87 -34.18
CA ALA A 672 19.53 21.12 -33.52
C ALA A 672 19.22 20.09 -32.43
N LEU A 673 19.52 18.81 -32.67
CA LEU A 673 19.27 17.75 -31.71
C LEU A 673 19.99 18.03 -30.38
N GLU A 674 21.31 18.24 -30.43
CA GLU A 674 22.11 18.49 -29.22
C GLU A 674 21.71 19.81 -28.53
N LYS A 675 21.52 20.88 -29.31
CA LYS A 675 21.15 22.21 -28.78
C LYS A 675 19.79 22.18 -28.08
N LEU A 676 18.79 21.58 -28.72
CA LEU A 676 17.43 21.54 -28.19
C LEU A 676 17.34 20.58 -27.00
N SER A 677 18.04 19.45 -27.01
CA SER A 677 18.06 18.54 -25.85
C SER A 677 18.67 19.20 -24.61
N LYS A 678 19.80 19.89 -24.78
CA LYS A 678 20.38 20.71 -23.69
C LYS A 678 19.43 21.82 -23.26
N LYS A 679 18.71 22.43 -24.19
CA LYS A 679 17.73 23.48 -23.89
C LYS A 679 16.54 22.94 -23.09
N VAL A 680 16.04 21.74 -23.39
CA VAL A 680 14.95 21.07 -22.64
C VAL A 680 15.37 20.85 -21.19
N ILE A 681 16.59 20.35 -20.97
CA ILE A 681 17.12 20.06 -19.63
C ILE A 681 17.40 21.36 -18.86
N ALA A 682 18.08 22.33 -19.47
CA ALA A 682 18.53 23.55 -18.78
C ALA A 682 17.50 24.69 -18.75
N GLY A 683 16.45 24.62 -19.58
CA GLY A 683 15.48 25.69 -19.75
C GLY A 683 16.02 26.95 -20.43
N GLY A 684 15.26 28.04 -20.34
CA GLY A 684 15.67 29.40 -20.70
C GLY A 684 14.78 30.08 -21.75
N GLY A 685 15.01 31.38 -21.97
CA GLY A 685 14.18 32.25 -22.83
C GLY A 685 14.91 32.87 -24.02
N GLY A 686 14.24 33.78 -24.73
CA GLY A 686 14.83 34.68 -25.75
C GLY A 686 14.82 34.19 -27.20
N VAL A 687 14.42 32.93 -27.47
CA VAL A 687 14.43 32.37 -28.84
C VAL A 687 13.08 32.55 -29.56
N TRP A 688 11.99 32.67 -28.80
CA TRP A 688 10.60 32.68 -29.29
C TRP A 688 9.71 33.74 -28.61
N GLY A 689 10.30 34.68 -27.86
CA GLY A 689 9.61 35.73 -27.10
C GLY A 689 10.12 35.87 -25.66
N ASP A 690 9.39 36.65 -24.85
CA ASP A 690 9.76 37.04 -23.48
C ASP A 690 9.50 35.95 -22.42
N HIS A 691 8.72 34.91 -22.76
CA HIS A 691 8.44 33.79 -21.87
C HIS A 691 9.55 32.73 -21.92
N ALA A 692 10.19 32.49 -20.77
CA ALA A 692 11.24 31.47 -20.63
C ALA A 692 10.64 30.07 -20.45
N MET A 693 11.27 29.06 -21.05
CA MET A 693 10.92 27.66 -20.83
C MET A 693 11.53 27.17 -19.51
N SER A 694 10.73 26.49 -18.69
CA SER A 694 11.20 25.82 -17.46
C SER A 694 12.29 24.80 -17.75
N ALA A 695 13.22 24.63 -16.80
CA ALA A 695 14.25 23.60 -16.86
C ALA A 695 13.67 22.24 -16.46
N HIS A 696 14.16 21.17 -17.09
CA HIS A 696 13.82 19.78 -16.76
C HIS A 696 15.10 19.02 -16.36
N PRO A 697 15.78 19.39 -15.26
CA PRO A 697 17.05 18.78 -14.85
C PRO A 697 16.93 17.29 -14.50
N GLN A 698 15.71 16.80 -14.28
CA GLN A 698 15.39 15.41 -14.02
C GLN A 698 15.45 14.51 -15.27
N LEU A 699 15.41 15.08 -16.48
CA LEU A 699 15.46 14.29 -17.71
C LEU A 699 16.90 13.87 -18.03
N SER A 700 17.09 12.61 -18.39
CA SER A 700 18.37 12.14 -18.90
C SER A 700 18.68 12.78 -20.26
N PRO A 701 19.96 12.91 -20.65
CA PRO A 701 20.32 13.33 -22.01
C PRO A 701 19.68 12.47 -23.09
N ASN A 702 19.50 11.16 -22.83
CA ASN A 702 18.86 10.24 -23.76
C ASN A 702 17.36 10.53 -23.93
N ASP A 703 16.63 10.76 -22.83
CA ASP A 703 15.20 11.10 -22.88
C ASP A 703 14.95 12.40 -23.64
N ALA A 704 15.71 13.45 -23.31
CA ALA A 704 15.63 14.73 -24.01
C ALA A 704 15.91 14.55 -25.52
N ASN A 705 16.91 13.73 -25.88
CA ASN A 705 17.22 13.41 -27.28
C ASN A 705 16.07 12.70 -27.99
N LEU A 706 15.42 11.72 -27.36
CA LEU A 706 14.28 11.02 -27.95
C LEU A 706 13.09 11.97 -28.17
N MET A 707 12.79 12.83 -27.18
CA MET A 707 11.75 13.86 -27.27
C MET A 707 12.01 14.84 -28.41
N VAL A 708 13.24 15.38 -28.51
CA VAL A 708 13.62 16.34 -29.54
C VAL A 708 13.62 15.72 -30.93
N LYS A 709 14.07 14.46 -31.07
CA LYS A 709 13.97 13.70 -32.34
C LYS A 709 12.52 13.61 -32.83
N TYR A 710 11.58 13.34 -31.92
CA TYR A 710 10.15 13.36 -32.27
C TYR A 710 9.70 14.75 -32.74
N ILE A 711 10.04 15.81 -32.00
CA ILE A 711 9.64 17.20 -32.33
C ILE A 711 10.16 17.58 -33.72
N LEU A 712 11.44 17.38 -33.98
CA LEU A 712 12.07 17.73 -35.26
C LEU A 712 11.48 16.96 -36.45
N ASN A 713 10.83 15.82 -36.21
CA ASN A 713 10.18 15.03 -37.25
C ASN A 713 8.77 15.52 -37.65
N LEU A 714 8.19 16.49 -36.93
CA LEU A 714 6.84 17.00 -37.21
C LEU A 714 6.77 18.03 -38.36
N GLY A 715 7.90 18.38 -38.99
CA GLY A 715 7.98 19.38 -40.07
C GLY A 715 7.58 18.88 -41.47
N GLU A 716 7.38 19.81 -42.43
CA GLU A 716 6.93 19.52 -43.82
C GLU A 716 7.91 18.66 -44.65
N LYS A 717 9.16 18.54 -44.19
CA LYS A 717 10.12 17.51 -44.62
C LYS A 717 10.60 16.79 -43.37
N PRO A 718 10.05 15.61 -43.05
CA PRO A 718 10.46 14.85 -41.88
C PRO A 718 11.97 14.60 -41.97
N LEU A 719 12.72 14.76 -40.87
CA LEU A 719 14.01 14.08 -40.74
C LEU A 719 13.70 12.61 -41.01
N GLN A 720 14.19 12.04 -42.11
CA GLN A 720 14.00 10.62 -42.36
C GLN A 720 14.73 9.87 -41.24
N ALA A 721 14.08 9.60 -40.10
CA ALA A 721 14.47 8.48 -39.29
C ALA A 721 14.35 7.30 -40.22
N LYS A 722 15.51 6.83 -40.65
CA LYS A 722 15.62 5.60 -41.39
C LYS A 722 15.08 4.53 -40.45
N SER A 723 13.92 3.99 -40.79
CA SER A 723 13.49 2.71 -40.26
C SER A 723 14.68 1.77 -40.35
N LEU A 724 14.89 0.98 -39.31
CA LEU A 724 15.86 -0.10 -39.42
C LEU A 724 15.42 -1.03 -40.57
N PRO A 725 16.37 -1.73 -41.22
CA PRO A 725 16.03 -2.76 -42.20
C PRO A 725 15.09 -3.81 -41.59
N VAL A 726 14.29 -4.47 -42.43
CA VAL A 726 13.40 -5.58 -41.98
C VAL A 726 14.16 -6.82 -41.51
N SER A 727 15.50 -6.83 -41.60
CA SER A 727 16.37 -7.83 -40.96
C SER A 727 17.76 -7.24 -40.75
N GLY A 728 18.40 -7.54 -39.62
CA GLY A 728 19.76 -7.08 -39.33
C GLY A 728 20.26 -7.48 -37.95
N SER A 729 21.34 -6.84 -37.50
CA SER A 729 21.93 -7.02 -36.17
C SER A 729 21.88 -5.72 -35.38
N HIS A 730 21.74 -5.80 -34.06
CA HIS A 730 21.75 -4.66 -33.14
C HIS A 730 22.55 -4.98 -31.88
N VAL A 731 23.41 -4.06 -31.44
CA VAL A 731 24.18 -4.21 -30.20
C VAL A 731 23.42 -3.55 -29.06
N THR A 732 23.03 -4.30 -28.04
CA THR A 732 22.29 -3.79 -26.88
C THR A 732 23.24 -3.10 -25.90
N LYS A 733 23.24 -1.77 -25.85
CA LYS A 733 24.08 -0.95 -24.97
C LYS A 733 23.21 -0.18 -23.98
N ILE A 734 23.75 0.10 -22.80
CA ILE A 734 23.14 1.06 -21.87
C ILE A 734 23.53 2.47 -22.37
N PRO A 735 22.57 3.35 -22.70
CA PRO A 735 22.87 4.71 -23.15
C PRO A 735 23.59 5.53 -22.07
N ASP A 736 24.40 6.51 -22.48
CA ASP A 736 25.11 7.39 -21.56
C ASP A 736 24.13 8.19 -20.69
N GLY A 737 24.36 8.18 -19.36
CA GLY A 737 23.50 8.84 -18.38
C GLY A 737 22.34 7.99 -17.85
N GLU A 738 22.15 6.77 -18.37
CA GLU A 738 21.16 5.81 -17.86
C GLU A 738 21.74 4.93 -16.75
N ASN A 739 20.88 4.50 -15.83
CA ASN A 739 21.28 3.67 -14.68
C ASN A 739 21.39 2.16 -15.00
N GLY A 740 21.15 1.78 -16.26
CA GLY A 740 21.19 0.41 -16.75
C GLY A 740 19.95 -0.44 -16.48
N LYS A 741 19.01 0.00 -15.64
CA LYS A 741 17.84 -0.79 -15.21
C LYS A 741 16.65 -0.80 -16.19
N GLY A 742 16.82 -0.17 -17.35
CA GLY A 742 15.80 -0.04 -18.38
C GLY A 742 15.54 -1.34 -19.15
N SER A 743 14.86 -1.25 -20.28
CA SER A 743 14.59 -2.40 -21.17
C SER A 743 14.68 -1.99 -22.63
N TYR A 744 14.92 -2.96 -23.51
CA TYR A 744 14.87 -2.75 -24.95
C TYR A 744 13.48 -3.07 -25.50
N VAL A 745 12.96 -2.19 -26.35
CA VAL A 745 11.68 -2.37 -27.05
C VAL A 745 11.95 -2.46 -28.54
N LEU A 746 11.62 -3.63 -29.10
CA LEU A 746 11.76 -3.97 -30.50
C LEU A 746 10.38 -3.93 -31.13
N ARG A 747 10.21 -3.11 -32.16
CA ARG A 747 8.89 -2.84 -32.74
C ARG A 747 8.92 -2.97 -34.24
N ALA A 748 7.89 -3.61 -34.79
CA ALA A 748 7.58 -3.60 -36.22
C ALA A 748 6.13 -3.21 -36.44
N ALA A 749 5.86 -2.40 -37.47
CA ALA A 749 4.50 -1.95 -37.80
C ALA A 749 4.29 -1.76 -39.30
N TYR A 750 3.04 -1.94 -39.73
CA TYR A 750 2.59 -1.77 -41.11
C TYR A 750 1.10 -1.38 -41.14
N THR A 751 0.77 -0.40 -41.97
CA THR A 751 -0.63 -0.07 -42.32
C THR A 751 -0.92 -0.62 -43.71
N ASP A 752 -2.02 -1.36 -43.86
CA ASP A 752 -2.49 -1.81 -45.17
C ASP A 752 -2.98 -0.64 -46.04
N ARG A 753 -3.42 -0.92 -47.27
CA ARG A 753 -3.98 0.11 -48.18
C ARG A 753 -5.49 0.32 -48.03
N GLY A 754 -6.16 -0.44 -47.16
CA GLY A 754 -7.62 -0.50 -47.05
C GLY A 754 -8.31 -0.99 -48.31
N THR A 755 -9.64 -0.80 -48.36
CA THR A 755 -10.45 -1.09 -49.56
C THR A 755 -11.27 0.13 -49.97
N LYS A 756 -11.97 0.06 -51.12
CA LYS A 756 -12.83 1.17 -51.61
C LYS A 756 -13.87 1.66 -50.59
N SER A 757 -14.26 0.81 -49.63
CA SER A 757 -15.35 1.07 -48.67
C SER A 757 -14.92 1.05 -47.20
N LEU A 758 -13.66 0.69 -46.90
CA LEU A 758 -13.17 0.54 -45.52
C LEU A 758 -11.80 1.18 -45.39
N SER A 759 -11.61 1.91 -44.28
CA SER A 759 -10.34 2.55 -43.97
C SER A 759 -9.21 1.54 -43.80
N PRO A 760 -7.96 1.95 -44.07
CA PRO A 760 -6.79 1.15 -43.79
C PRO A 760 -6.74 0.63 -42.35
N LEU A 761 -6.23 -0.59 -42.17
CA LEU A 761 -5.97 -1.19 -40.87
C LEU A 761 -4.47 -1.20 -40.58
N PHE A 762 -4.17 -0.87 -39.34
CA PHE A 762 -2.81 -0.79 -38.81
C PHE A 762 -2.57 -1.97 -37.89
N SER A 763 -1.43 -2.63 -38.07
CA SER A 763 -0.93 -3.66 -37.17
C SER A 763 0.47 -3.31 -36.68
N GLU A 764 0.78 -3.74 -35.47
CA GLU A 764 2.13 -3.69 -34.92
C GLU A 764 2.40 -4.91 -34.05
N THR A 765 3.68 -5.20 -33.86
CA THR A 765 4.17 -6.15 -32.87
C THR A 765 5.29 -5.51 -32.08
N ILE A 766 5.34 -5.81 -30.80
CA ILE A 766 6.37 -5.33 -29.87
C ILE A 766 6.94 -6.54 -29.13
N VAL A 767 8.26 -6.63 -29.12
CA VAL A 767 9.03 -7.59 -28.33
C VAL A 767 9.84 -6.79 -27.32
N GLN A 768 9.72 -7.12 -26.04
CA GLN A 768 10.48 -6.49 -24.97
C GLN A 768 11.62 -7.41 -24.54
N LEU A 769 12.84 -6.88 -24.50
CA LEU A 769 13.98 -7.48 -23.83
C LEU A 769 14.21 -6.75 -22.50
N ARG A 770 13.99 -7.45 -21.39
CA ARG A 770 14.02 -6.92 -20.02
C ARG A 770 15.45 -6.80 -19.51
N ASN A 771 15.63 -6.01 -18.46
CA ASN A 771 16.84 -6.08 -17.66
C ASN A 771 16.95 -7.47 -17.00
N PRO A 772 18.16 -8.07 -16.94
CA PRO A 772 18.37 -9.33 -16.22
C PRO A 772 18.21 -9.22 -14.70
N ASP A 773 18.21 -8.04 -14.09
CA ASP A 773 17.83 -7.77 -12.71
C ASP A 773 16.31 -7.56 -12.60
N VAL A 774 15.62 -8.49 -11.95
CA VAL A 774 14.16 -8.48 -11.81
C VAL A 774 13.73 -8.32 -10.35
N ASP A 775 12.71 -7.50 -10.15
CA ASP A 775 12.07 -7.30 -8.85
C ASP A 775 11.17 -8.51 -8.50
N PRO A 776 11.46 -9.27 -7.43
CA PRO A 776 10.70 -10.47 -7.07
C PRO A 776 9.21 -10.17 -6.78
N ALA A 777 8.90 -8.96 -6.31
CA ALA A 777 7.52 -8.58 -6.04
C ALA A 777 6.70 -8.35 -7.33
N LYS A 778 7.35 -8.23 -8.49
CA LYS A 778 6.70 -8.10 -9.80
C LYS A 778 6.43 -9.45 -10.48
N ALA A 779 6.70 -10.58 -9.82
CA ALA A 779 6.42 -11.91 -10.38
C ALA A 779 4.94 -12.09 -10.80
N ASP A 780 4.72 -12.78 -11.92
CA ASP A 780 3.39 -13.02 -12.52
C ASP A 780 2.55 -13.98 -11.66
N LYS A 781 3.21 -14.95 -11.01
CA LYS A 781 2.60 -15.95 -10.14
C LYS A 781 3.24 -15.90 -8.76
N LYS A 782 2.43 -16.01 -7.70
CA LYS A 782 2.90 -15.93 -6.31
C LYS A 782 2.07 -16.85 -5.41
N LYS A 783 2.71 -17.50 -4.44
CA LYS A 783 2.07 -18.26 -3.35
C LYS A 783 2.90 -18.11 -2.08
N GLY A 784 2.23 -17.82 -0.96
CA GLY A 784 2.89 -17.65 0.33
C GLY A 784 3.88 -16.48 0.33
N THR A 785 3.43 -15.29 -0.09
CA THR A 785 4.26 -14.08 -0.13
C THR A 785 3.67 -12.99 0.73
N GLN A 786 4.51 -12.19 1.39
CA GLN A 786 4.10 -10.97 2.09
C GLN A 786 4.96 -9.81 1.64
N LEU A 787 4.32 -8.76 1.15
CA LEU A 787 4.96 -7.49 0.84
C LEU A 787 4.72 -6.51 1.99
N LEU A 788 5.79 -6.10 2.64
CA LEU A 788 5.83 -5.03 3.63
C LEU A 788 6.54 -3.83 2.99
N ILE A 789 6.07 -2.62 3.25
CA ILE A 789 6.72 -1.41 2.75
C ILE A 789 6.79 -0.42 3.92
N THR A 790 7.75 -0.59 4.84
CA THR A 790 7.94 0.34 5.98
C THR A 790 9.27 0.14 6.71
N PRO A 791 10.23 1.11 6.76
CA PRO A 791 10.44 2.26 5.87
C PRO A 791 11.08 1.86 4.51
N THR A 792 11.37 0.57 4.34
CA THR A 792 11.88 -0.03 3.10
C THR A 792 10.97 -1.16 2.65
N LYS A 793 11.00 -1.43 1.34
CA LYS A 793 10.31 -2.58 0.75
C LYS A 793 10.95 -3.88 1.23
N SER A 794 10.16 -4.75 1.86
CA SER A 794 10.54 -6.09 2.28
C SER A 794 9.55 -7.08 1.67
N PHE A 795 10.05 -8.02 0.88
CA PHE A 795 9.24 -9.03 0.20
C PHE A 795 9.61 -10.41 0.75
N SER A 796 8.75 -10.94 1.63
CA SER A 796 8.96 -12.17 2.39
C SER A 796 8.24 -13.35 1.75
N LEU A 797 8.86 -14.52 1.85
CA LEU A 797 8.32 -15.82 1.45
C LEU A 797 7.92 -16.56 2.73
N ILE A 798 6.68 -17.00 2.81
CA ILE A 798 6.02 -17.52 4.02
C ILE A 798 5.61 -18.97 3.78
N GLY A 799 6.03 -19.84 4.70
CA GLY A 799 5.69 -21.25 4.68
C GLY A 799 6.49 -22.05 3.65
N ASN A 800 6.58 -23.36 3.90
CA ASN A 800 7.21 -24.31 2.99
C ASN A 800 6.49 -24.34 1.63
N GLU A 801 7.26 -24.42 0.54
CA GLU A 801 6.74 -24.44 -0.84
C GLU A 801 5.96 -23.18 -1.23
N SER A 802 6.31 -22.05 -0.61
CA SER A 802 6.04 -20.73 -1.18
C SER A 802 6.81 -20.59 -2.49
N TYR A 803 6.25 -19.85 -3.45
CA TYR A 803 6.90 -19.66 -4.74
C TYR A 803 6.57 -18.33 -5.37
N ILE A 804 7.45 -17.92 -6.27
CA ILE A 804 7.20 -16.89 -7.28
C ILE A 804 7.49 -17.47 -8.67
N GLY A 805 6.75 -17.03 -9.68
CA GLY A 805 6.90 -17.49 -11.05
C GLY A 805 6.84 -16.34 -12.05
N PHE A 806 7.66 -16.45 -13.10
CA PHE A 806 7.72 -15.54 -14.23
C PHE A 806 7.35 -16.28 -15.51
N ASP A 807 6.40 -15.73 -16.26
CA ASP A 807 5.86 -16.40 -17.43
C ASP A 807 6.72 -16.15 -18.68
N LYS A 808 6.88 -17.19 -19.50
CA LYS A 808 7.47 -17.10 -20.85
C LYS A 808 8.84 -16.42 -20.91
N LEU A 809 9.78 -16.88 -20.08
CA LEU A 809 11.18 -16.48 -20.14
C LEU A 809 11.98 -17.39 -21.07
N ASP A 810 12.75 -16.79 -21.98
CA ASP A 810 13.78 -17.47 -22.76
C ASP A 810 15.00 -17.72 -21.88
N LEU A 811 15.24 -18.99 -21.56
CA LEU A 811 16.37 -19.40 -20.72
C LEU A 811 17.64 -19.66 -21.55
N SER A 812 17.56 -19.54 -22.87
CA SER A 812 18.70 -19.76 -23.77
C SER A 812 19.88 -18.87 -23.39
N GLY A 813 21.02 -19.51 -23.13
CA GLY A 813 22.26 -18.83 -22.77
C GLY A 813 22.29 -18.28 -21.34
N ILE A 814 21.33 -18.59 -20.48
CA ILE A 814 21.39 -18.28 -19.04
C ILE A 814 22.03 -19.46 -18.32
N SER A 815 23.08 -19.21 -17.56
CA SER A 815 23.87 -20.24 -16.87
C SER A 815 23.79 -20.13 -15.34
N GLN A 816 23.40 -18.97 -14.82
CA GLN A 816 23.34 -18.71 -13.38
C GLN A 816 22.24 -17.72 -13.01
N LEU A 817 21.70 -17.89 -11.80
CA LEU A 817 20.73 -17.01 -11.17
C LEU A 817 21.29 -16.55 -9.82
N ASP A 818 21.37 -15.25 -9.63
CA ASP A 818 21.90 -14.63 -8.41
C ASP A 818 20.78 -13.98 -7.62
N PHE A 819 20.58 -14.41 -6.39
CA PHE A 819 19.60 -13.87 -5.46
C PHE A 819 20.28 -13.03 -4.40
N LEU A 820 19.67 -11.90 -4.06
CA LEU A 820 19.98 -11.15 -2.85
C LEU A 820 18.87 -11.42 -1.83
N VAL A 821 19.17 -12.16 -0.76
CA VAL A 821 18.17 -12.64 0.22
C VAL A 821 18.53 -12.32 1.67
N GLN A 822 17.54 -12.36 2.56
CA GLN A 822 17.70 -12.19 4.01
C GLN A 822 16.88 -13.23 4.76
N ALA A 823 17.49 -13.96 5.70
CA ALA A 823 16.76 -14.76 6.69
C ALA A 823 17.21 -14.29 8.07
N MET A 824 16.35 -13.58 8.79
CA MET A 824 16.67 -12.97 10.09
C MET A 824 15.95 -13.69 11.24
N ALA A 825 16.68 -14.13 12.27
CA ALA A 825 16.04 -14.84 13.38
C ALA A 825 15.08 -13.94 14.19
N ARG A 826 15.31 -12.62 14.22
CA ARG A 826 14.42 -11.65 14.86
C ARG A 826 12.96 -11.76 14.41
N VAL A 827 12.71 -12.01 13.12
CA VAL A 827 11.35 -12.18 12.57
C VAL A 827 10.94 -13.66 12.50
N GLY A 828 11.64 -14.52 13.24
CA GLY A 828 11.46 -15.96 13.22
C GLY A 828 11.78 -16.60 11.87
N ALA A 829 12.64 -16.00 11.04
CA ALA A 829 12.90 -16.57 9.72
C ALA A 829 13.62 -17.92 9.85
N SER A 830 13.14 -18.94 9.15
CA SER A 830 13.73 -20.29 9.24
C SER A 830 14.90 -20.54 8.28
N GLY A 831 15.13 -19.62 7.33
CA GLY A 831 15.97 -19.92 6.17
C GLY A 831 15.35 -21.01 5.31
N GLY A 832 16.13 -21.50 4.34
CA GLY A 832 15.70 -22.56 3.44
C GLY A 832 16.54 -22.62 2.17
N ILE A 833 16.10 -23.44 1.22
CA ILE A 833 16.70 -23.50 -0.12
C ILE A 833 15.76 -22.87 -1.15
N ILE A 834 16.34 -22.47 -2.27
CA ILE A 834 15.64 -21.97 -3.46
C ILE A 834 15.84 -22.99 -4.57
N GLU A 835 14.74 -23.42 -5.19
CA GLU A 835 14.73 -24.31 -6.35
C GLU A 835 14.25 -23.54 -7.58
N ALA A 836 15.02 -23.60 -8.68
CA ALA A 836 14.60 -23.11 -9.98
C ALA A 836 13.96 -24.26 -10.77
N ARG A 837 12.68 -24.11 -11.13
CA ARG A 837 11.88 -25.13 -11.83
C ARG A 837 11.19 -24.56 -13.04
N ILE A 838 11.08 -25.34 -14.11
CA ILE A 838 10.42 -24.92 -15.35
C ILE A 838 9.00 -25.47 -15.49
N ASP A 839 8.15 -24.68 -16.15
CA ASP A 839 6.77 -24.94 -16.59
C ASP A 839 5.72 -25.08 -15.45
N SER A 840 6.12 -25.51 -14.25
CA SER A 840 5.27 -25.51 -13.04
C SER A 840 6.11 -25.47 -11.75
N PRO A 841 5.52 -25.12 -10.58
CA PRO A 841 6.21 -25.21 -9.29
C PRO A 841 6.68 -26.63 -8.95
N GLU A 842 6.05 -27.66 -9.50
CA GLU A 842 6.43 -29.07 -9.35
C GLU A 842 7.19 -29.61 -10.58
N GLY A 843 7.50 -28.73 -11.54
CA GLY A 843 8.11 -29.08 -12.82
C GLY A 843 9.58 -29.47 -12.72
N LYS A 844 10.24 -29.64 -13.87
CA LYS A 844 11.63 -30.09 -13.91
C LYS A 844 12.51 -29.12 -13.13
N LEU A 845 13.25 -29.64 -12.14
CA LEU A 845 14.28 -28.91 -11.42
C LEU A 845 15.46 -28.66 -12.36
N ILE A 846 15.85 -27.40 -12.50
CA ILE A 846 17.00 -27.00 -13.31
C ILE A 846 18.12 -26.36 -12.48
N GLY A 847 17.87 -26.01 -11.22
CA GLY A 847 18.92 -25.53 -10.32
C GLY A 847 18.44 -25.46 -8.89
N GLN A 848 19.39 -25.51 -7.95
CA GLN A 848 19.11 -25.46 -6.51
C GLN A 848 20.20 -24.65 -5.80
N SER A 849 19.79 -23.85 -4.82
CA SER A 849 20.71 -23.04 -4.02
C SER A 849 21.38 -23.85 -2.92
N ALA A 850 22.48 -23.31 -2.39
CA ALA A 850 22.89 -23.65 -1.03
C ALA A 850 21.82 -23.19 -0.02
N MET A 851 21.88 -23.74 1.20
CA MET A 851 21.00 -23.30 2.29
C MET A 851 21.22 -21.81 2.58
N VAL A 852 20.13 -21.04 2.60
CA VAL A 852 20.11 -19.68 3.11
C VAL A 852 20.06 -19.77 4.63
N GLU A 853 21.16 -19.40 5.28
CA GLU A 853 21.29 -19.50 6.73
C GLU A 853 20.57 -18.35 7.44
N VAL A 854 20.06 -18.63 8.64
CA VAL A 854 19.47 -17.62 9.50
C VAL A 854 20.58 -16.78 10.12
N LYS A 855 20.54 -15.46 9.91
CA LYS A 855 21.45 -14.50 10.54
C LYS A 855 20.80 -13.85 11.77
N ASN A 856 21.60 -13.69 12.81
CA ASN A 856 21.32 -12.82 13.94
C ASN A 856 22.20 -11.57 13.84
N PRO A 857 21.79 -10.53 13.09
CA PRO A 857 22.50 -9.27 13.18
C PRO A 857 22.28 -8.70 14.59
N SER A 858 23.37 -8.47 15.31
CA SER A 858 23.35 -7.59 16.47
C SER A 858 23.00 -6.18 15.97
N PHE A 859 21.77 -5.74 16.22
CA PHE A 859 21.41 -4.35 16.04
C PHE A 859 22.23 -3.55 17.07
N PRO A 860 23.02 -2.55 16.67
CA PRO A 860 23.65 -1.69 17.66
C PRO A 860 22.53 -0.99 18.43
N ALA A 861 22.58 -1.05 19.76
CA ALA A 861 21.64 -0.38 20.67
C ALA A 861 21.68 1.16 20.60
N SER A 862 22.36 1.73 19.61
CA SER A 862 22.52 3.16 19.41
C SER A 862 23.03 3.45 17.99
N LEU A 863 22.54 4.53 17.36
CA LEU A 863 23.38 5.26 16.40
C LEU A 863 24.70 5.61 17.10
N PRO A 864 25.87 5.47 16.45
CA PRO A 864 27.14 5.62 17.15
C PRO A 864 27.26 7.00 17.80
N ALA A 865 27.49 7.01 19.12
CA ALA A 865 28.00 8.18 19.79
C ALA A 865 29.35 8.55 19.16
N ALA A 866 29.52 9.80 18.76
CA ALA A 866 30.78 10.28 18.22
C ALA A 866 31.89 10.13 19.28
N ASP A 867 32.99 9.51 18.86
CA ASP A 867 34.17 9.16 19.65
C ASP A 867 34.68 10.33 20.51
N THR A 868 34.58 10.20 21.84
CA THR A 868 35.01 11.23 22.79
C THR A 868 36.50 11.10 23.07
N LYS A 869 37.35 11.62 22.18
CA LYS A 869 38.70 12.05 22.56
C LYS A 869 38.72 13.57 22.69
N LYS A 870 38.88 14.04 23.94
CA LYS A 870 39.12 15.44 24.27
C LYS A 870 40.42 15.89 23.61
N THR A 871 40.33 16.82 22.67
CA THR A 871 41.44 17.69 22.29
C THR A 871 40.97 19.14 22.40
N ASP A 872 41.68 19.91 23.21
CA ASP A 872 41.47 21.35 23.42
C ASP A 872 41.90 22.11 22.16
N ALA A 873 40.99 22.26 21.20
CA ALA A 873 41.13 23.18 20.07
C ALA A 873 39.76 23.75 19.67
N PRO A 874 39.68 24.98 19.10
CA PRO A 874 38.43 25.60 18.72
C PRO A 874 37.73 24.79 17.61
N LYS A 875 36.50 24.34 17.85
CA LYS A 875 35.73 23.51 16.91
C LYS A 875 35.36 24.30 15.64
N PRO A 876 35.60 23.79 14.42
CA PRO A 876 34.87 24.24 13.24
C PRO A 876 33.39 23.86 13.36
N LYS A 877 32.50 24.58 12.66
CA LYS A 877 31.05 24.30 12.60
C LYS A 877 30.80 22.79 12.47
N PRO A 878 29.89 22.18 13.27
CA PRO A 878 29.65 20.76 13.18
C PRO A 878 29.16 20.41 11.77
N ALA A 879 29.91 19.55 11.09
CA ALA A 879 29.42 18.87 9.91
C ALA A 879 28.12 18.13 10.30
N GLN A 880 27.09 18.23 9.46
CA GLN A 880 25.90 17.39 9.59
C GLN A 880 26.36 15.94 9.73
N ALA A 881 25.93 15.25 10.79
CA ALA A 881 26.13 13.82 10.90
C ALA A 881 25.59 13.17 9.61
N PRO A 882 26.34 12.26 8.96
CA PRO A 882 25.87 11.66 7.73
C PRO A 882 24.54 10.96 7.97
N ALA A 883 23.59 11.15 7.06
CA ALA A 883 22.32 10.43 7.08
C ALA A 883 22.59 8.93 7.17
N PHE A 884 21.82 8.22 8.02
CA PHE A 884 21.93 6.78 8.18
C PHE A 884 21.75 6.08 6.82
N ASP A 885 22.81 5.44 6.31
CA ASP A 885 22.76 4.72 5.03
C ASP A 885 22.06 3.37 5.21
N PHE A 886 20.74 3.40 5.11
CA PHE A 886 19.86 2.23 5.21
C PHE A 886 20.21 1.16 4.15
N ASN A 887 20.71 1.57 2.98
CA ASN A 887 21.11 0.65 1.91
C ASN A 887 22.42 -0.09 2.27
N ALA A 888 23.35 0.56 2.97
CA ALA A 888 24.53 -0.11 3.50
C ALA A 888 24.18 -1.16 4.56
N MET A 889 23.19 -0.89 5.41
CA MET A 889 22.69 -1.85 6.39
C MET A 889 22.01 -3.06 5.73
N ILE A 890 21.12 -2.83 4.77
CA ILE A 890 20.47 -3.89 3.97
C ILE A 890 21.53 -4.77 3.29
N ARG A 891 22.56 -4.18 2.69
CA ARG A 891 23.67 -4.93 2.07
C ARG A 891 24.43 -5.80 3.07
N ARG A 892 24.67 -5.31 4.30
CA ARG A 892 25.35 -6.09 5.36
C ARG A 892 24.52 -7.27 5.87
N MET A 893 23.19 -7.11 5.93
CA MET A 893 22.28 -8.15 6.41
C MET A 893 21.92 -9.19 5.34
N SER A 894 22.11 -8.85 4.06
CA SER A 894 21.77 -9.73 2.95
C SER A 894 22.84 -10.80 2.69
N GLN A 895 22.43 -11.85 2.00
CA GLN A 895 23.25 -12.94 1.50
C GLN A 895 23.11 -12.97 -0.02
N GLN A 896 24.24 -12.99 -0.73
CA GLN A 896 24.27 -13.25 -2.16
C GLN A 896 24.26 -14.77 -2.35
N ILE A 897 23.24 -15.28 -3.02
CA ILE A 897 23.04 -16.72 -3.25
C ILE A 897 23.02 -16.97 -4.74
N SER A 898 23.99 -17.73 -5.24
CA SER A 898 24.09 -18.09 -6.65
C SER A 898 23.58 -19.51 -6.89
N LEU A 899 22.67 -19.67 -7.84
CA LEU A 899 22.25 -20.97 -8.38
C LEU A 899 22.84 -21.12 -9.78
N LYS A 900 23.67 -22.14 -9.98
CA LYS A 900 23.94 -22.61 -11.34
C LYS A 900 22.73 -23.39 -11.84
N ILE A 901 22.34 -23.14 -13.08
CA ILE A 901 21.23 -23.87 -13.71
C ILE A 901 21.75 -24.79 -14.82
N GLU A 902 21.07 -25.92 -15.01
CA GLU A 902 21.28 -26.79 -16.16
C GLU A 902 21.04 -25.99 -17.45
N PRO A 903 21.86 -26.20 -18.51
CA PRO A 903 21.61 -25.62 -19.82
C PRO A 903 20.18 -25.91 -20.26
N THR A 904 19.39 -24.85 -20.39
CA THR A 904 17.97 -24.92 -20.73
C THR A 904 17.73 -23.96 -21.90
N GLU A 905 17.15 -24.46 -22.98
CA GLU A 905 16.92 -23.68 -24.20
C GLU A 905 15.43 -23.42 -24.41
N GLY A 906 15.12 -22.27 -25.00
CA GLY A 906 13.76 -21.90 -25.35
C GLY A 906 12.99 -21.19 -24.24
N ILE A 907 11.70 -21.01 -24.51
CA ILE A 907 10.78 -20.23 -23.68
C ILE A 907 10.08 -21.15 -22.69
N HIS A 908 10.21 -20.85 -21.40
CA HIS A 908 9.61 -21.59 -20.29
C HIS A 908 8.95 -20.63 -19.29
N ASP A 909 7.96 -21.11 -18.55
CA ASP A 909 7.58 -20.45 -17.30
C ASP A 909 8.62 -20.85 -16.24
N LEU A 910 9.26 -19.88 -15.59
CA LEU A 910 10.30 -20.16 -14.58
C LEU A 910 9.77 -19.86 -13.18
N TYR A 911 9.81 -20.88 -12.32
CA TYR A 911 9.40 -20.81 -10.91
C TYR A 911 10.61 -20.88 -9.98
N PHE A 912 10.59 -20.04 -8.96
CA PHE A 912 11.46 -20.15 -7.80
C PHE A 912 10.65 -20.64 -6.61
N VAL A 913 10.90 -21.88 -6.20
CA VAL A 913 10.21 -22.54 -5.09
C VAL A 913 11.11 -22.52 -3.86
N PHE A 914 10.60 -21.97 -2.77
CA PHE A 914 11.32 -21.81 -1.51
C PHE A 914 10.93 -22.95 -0.58
N LYS A 915 11.90 -23.75 -0.17
CA LYS A 915 11.65 -24.98 0.61
C LYS A 915 12.35 -24.96 1.96
N ASN A 916 11.58 -25.28 2.99
CA ASN A 916 12.06 -25.68 4.30
C ASN A 916 10.99 -26.54 4.96
N PRO A 917 11.07 -27.88 4.88
CA PRO A 917 10.05 -28.79 5.42
C PRO A 917 9.85 -28.68 6.94
N LYS A 918 10.76 -28.02 7.65
CA LYS A 918 10.67 -27.79 9.10
C LYS A 918 10.00 -26.47 9.46
N ALA A 919 9.69 -25.62 8.48
CA ALA A 919 9.07 -24.33 8.73
C ALA A 919 7.59 -24.49 9.08
N GLU A 920 7.11 -23.66 10.02
CA GLU A 920 5.69 -23.59 10.36
C GLU A 920 4.89 -22.94 9.21
N THR A 921 3.58 -23.16 9.18
CA THR A 921 2.70 -22.74 8.07
C THR A 921 2.77 -21.23 7.76
N ASN A 922 2.91 -20.38 8.78
CA ASN A 922 2.95 -18.91 8.64
C ASN A 922 4.32 -18.31 8.95
N GLN A 923 5.36 -19.14 8.99
CA GLN A 923 6.72 -18.69 9.29
C GLN A 923 7.38 -18.10 8.04
N ILE A 924 8.05 -16.96 8.19
CA ILE A 924 8.91 -16.42 7.12
C ILE A 924 10.05 -17.42 6.87
N LEU A 925 10.27 -17.82 5.62
CA LEU A 925 11.47 -18.55 5.22
C LEU A 925 12.64 -17.58 5.08
N MET A 926 12.45 -16.60 4.19
CA MET A 926 13.42 -15.57 3.84
C MET A 926 12.73 -14.41 3.13
N GLN A 927 13.43 -13.28 3.02
CA GLN A 927 13.06 -12.13 2.23
C GLN A 927 13.92 -12.09 0.98
N VAL A 928 13.33 -11.79 -0.18
CA VAL A 928 14.04 -11.68 -1.46
C VAL A 928 14.05 -10.22 -1.89
N VAL A 929 15.24 -9.68 -2.07
CA VAL A 929 15.46 -8.27 -2.42
C VAL A 929 15.55 -8.09 -3.93
N ASN A 930 16.31 -8.94 -4.62
CA ASN A 930 16.53 -8.89 -6.06
C ASN A 930 16.88 -10.29 -6.61
N ILE A 931 16.63 -10.50 -7.90
CA ILE A 931 17.03 -11.70 -8.64
C ILE A 931 17.72 -11.25 -9.94
N GLN A 932 18.93 -11.72 -10.19
CA GLN A 932 19.73 -11.39 -11.37
C GLN A 932 19.97 -12.63 -12.22
N PHE A 933 19.63 -12.56 -13.51
CA PHE A 933 19.89 -13.59 -14.51
C PHE A 933 21.27 -13.35 -15.15
N LYS A 934 22.10 -14.39 -15.23
CA LYS A 934 23.46 -14.30 -15.79
C LYS A 934 23.65 -15.29 -16.93
N ASN A 935 24.31 -14.80 -17.99
CA ASN A 935 24.71 -15.59 -19.14
C ASN A 935 26.09 -16.22 -18.97
#